data_AF-A0A2M8CYT9-F1
#
_entry.id   AF-A0A2M8CYT9-F1
#
_cell.length_a   1.000
_cell.length_b   1.000
_cell.length_c   1.000
_cell.angle_alpha   90.00
_cell.angle_beta   90.00
_cell.angle_gamma   90.00
#
_symmetry.space_group_name_H-M   'P 1'
#
loop_
_entity.id
_entity.type
_entity.pdbx_description
1 polymer ?
#
loop_
_entity_poly.entity_id
_entity_poly.type
_entity_poly.pdbx_seq_one_letter_code
_entity_poly.pdbx_strand_id
1 'polypeptide(L)'
;MDVTMVQKLAFASAHFQLHDGSCILDIGCARGKGSYHIAALNPRLQVTGMDYDPLYIEEARKTYKLPNLSYVQGDARKLSLGDMKYDAIFNSSVMHEIYSFSNYNPQAAVDALQAQLEYLKLGGIILFRDFMRAAEPDVMVYMDLPPQSGKGHDLPDLSYVDLLKFYAQIADSMKPEELQGFFLEDLGAQPDGWQRFYLSKDRAYEFIWRKEYQDRFRPEAKEKYGVWTAQQYRDIPESLGARVVYTAPYRNPWIARHWHENKFRLYDETMNRLMSPPSNYIAVVQKTEPDQTLRVREHRGVSRAPYYLQMAHFKNRITGDSYDMVSRPGKVYDVIPYGWNDRGHPVIYAKSGYPRPLVNCHPRQMTANLDGRTWSGHMVEPLAVANIKEQGCEDVSLVVKRLLKERAGFEEGQIDKITPGLSYFTAPADINEKVSSVFIKVSSGDYERDLKGRFSGFSADGSVRAYDIQDLLRGVQVGMLAEARLEMNIYALMRTLGIRPDQSIGDCYDIAEGDMRDITAFDDLSISQDKVFVRTDKDAGNLKVLRSLFIDEAKNKVLTTGELEFCVPAYQSDGEDVSANSVIVVPVVKDRKSSAVLMGVERREFPSVQEQDGQSGLVTVPGYRLSSAIRNLDQLKAFLDKKFTGAEVRPLGESYFPSMGVMPDRVFPHIVTGRDMSEFSGCSFIPLQDLFVNLEKLHDAHLILVVCWTVHALDLWEEYSPSLSHDRLPACKN
;
A
#
# COMPACT_ATOMS: atom_id res chain seq x y z
N MET A 1 -13.77 -20.25 -6.87
CA MET A 1 -13.44 -19.52 -5.63
C MET A 1 -12.38 -20.21 -4.78
N ASP A 2 -12.34 -21.55 -4.68
CA ASP A 2 -11.39 -22.25 -3.80
C ASP A 2 -9.90 -22.14 -4.20
N VAL A 3 -9.59 -21.91 -5.49
CA VAL A 3 -8.20 -21.85 -5.99
C VAL A 3 -7.42 -20.64 -5.45
N THR A 4 -8.10 -19.56 -5.05
CA THR A 4 -7.46 -18.29 -4.61
C THR A 4 -7.56 -18.04 -3.11
N MET A 5 -8.14 -18.96 -2.33
CA MET A 5 -8.43 -18.73 -0.92
C MET A 5 -7.16 -18.56 -0.07
N VAL A 6 -6.09 -19.33 -0.31
CA VAL A 6 -4.83 -19.18 0.42
C VAL A 6 -4.20 -17.81 0.14
N GLN A 7 -4.14 -17.40 -1.13
CA GLN A 7 -3.66 -16.06 -1.52
C GLN A 7 -4.51 -14.94 -0.89
N LYS A 8 -5.84 -15.10 -0.90
CA LYS A 8 -6.78 -14.18 -0.23
C LYS A 8 -6.44 -14.01 1.24
N LEU A 9 -6.16 -15.10 1.96
CA LEU A 9 -5.90 -15.08 3.39
C LEU A 9 -4.47 -14.64 3.71
N ALA A 10 -3.49 -14.94 2.86
CA ALA A 10 -2.14 -14.39 2.96
C ALA A 10 -2.17 -12.86 2.81
N PHE A 11 -2.90 -12.35 1.81
CA PHE A 11 -3.11 -10.91 1.63
C PHE A 11 -3.80 -10.25 2.84
N ALA A 12 -4.85 -10.87 3.39
CA ALA A 12 -5.49 -10.36 4.59
C ALA A 12 -4.53 -10.38 5.79
N SER A 13 -3.81 -11.48 5.99
CA SER A 13 -2.91 -11.67 7.14
C SER A 13 -1.76 -10.67 7.19
N ALA A 14 -1.31 -10.20 6.02
CA ALA A 14 -0.30 -9.15 5.90
C ALA A 14 -0.66 -7.83 6.63
N HIS A 15 -1.95 -7.60 6.91
CA HIS A 15 -2.41 -6.40 7.60
C HIS A 15 -2.38 -6.52 9.14
N PHE A 16 -2.15 -7.71 9.69
CA PHE A 16 -2.23 -7.91 11.14
C PHE A 16 -1.08 -7.24 11.90
N GLN A 17 0.16 -7.40 11.42
CA GLN A 17 1.36 -6.85 12.05
C GLN A 17 1.38 -7.13 13.57
N LEU A 18 1.11 -8.37 13.98
CA LEU A 18 0.92 -8.77 15.39
C LEU A 18 2.16 -9.48 15.94
N HIS A 19 2.33 -9.45 17.27
CA HIS A 19 3.41 -10.15 17.93
C HIS A 19 3.06 -11.61 18.25
N ASP A 20 4.09 -12.41 18.50
CA ASP A 20 3.95 -13.81 18.87
C ASP A 20 3.01 -13.99 20.06
N GLY A 21 2.09 -14.94 19.95
CA GLY A 21 1.07 -15.23 20.97
C GLY A 21 -0.18 -14.35 20.90
N SER A 22 -0.24 -13.35 20.00
CA SER A 22 -1.45 -12.54 19.82
C SER A 22 -2.66 -13.39 19.44
N CYS A 23 -3.83 -12.98 19.92
CA CYS A 23 -5.10 -13.66 19.70
C CYS A 23 -5.94 -12.98 18.62
N ILE A 24 -6.39 -13.74 17.63
CA ILE A 24 -7.26 -13.32 16.54
C ILE A 24 -8.64 -13.98 16.70
N LEU A 25 -9.71 -13.18 16.57
CA LEU A 25 -11.08 -13.66 16.40
C LEU A 25 -11.50 -13.53 14.93
N ASP A 26 -11.80 -14.64 14.26
CA ASP A 26 -12.35 -14.68 12.90
C ASP A 26 -13.88 -14.79 12.98
N ILE A 27 -14.58 -13.67 12.78
CA ILE A 27 -16.04 -13.61 12.85
C ILE A 27 -16.63 -14.09 11.52
N GLY A 28 -17.70 -14.89 11.57
CA GLY A 28 -18.32 -15.46 10.37
C GLY A 28 -17.45 -16.55 9.74
N CYS A 29 -16.84 -17.40 10.58
CA CYS A 29 -15.87 -18.40 10.11
C CYS A 29 -16.50 -19.55 9.31
N ALA A 30 -17.83 -19.63 9.25
CA ALA A 30 -18.59 -20.72 8.66
C ALA A 30 -18.06 -22.08 9.16
N ARG A 31 -17.78 -23.01 8.24
CA ARG A 31 -17.24 -24.36 8.55
C ARG A 31 -15.75 -24.36 8.91
N GLY A 32 -15.13 -23.21 9.17
CA GLY A 32 -13.81 -23.08 9.78
C GLY A 32 -12.59 -23.16 8.84
N LYS A 33 -12.79 -23.35 7.53
CA LYS A 33 -11.69 -23.47 6.54
C LYS A 33 -10.78 -22.23 6.49
N GLY A 34 -11.37 -21.03 6.58
CA GLY A 34 -10.65 -19.77 6.60
C GLY A 34 -9.78 -19.62 7.85
N SER A 35 -10.36 -19.81 9.03
CA SER A 35 -9.64 -19.76 10.31
C SER A 35 -8.50 -20.77 10.37
N TYR A 36 -8.69 -21.97 9.80
CA TYR A 36 -7.65 -22.98 9.68
C TYR A 36 -6.45 -22.49 8.86
N HIS A 37 -6.69 -21.86 7.72
CA HIS A 37 -5.61 -21.31 6.90
C HIS A 37 -4.93 -20.09 7.54
N ILE A 38 -5.68 -19.22 8.23
CA ILE A 38 -5.06 -18.12 9.00
C ILE A 38 -4.15 -18.70 10.08
N ALA A 39 -4.60 -19.72 10.82
CA ALA A 39 -3.81 -20.39 11.85
C ALA A 39 -2.57 -21.11 11.28
N ALA A 40 -2.70 -21.74 10.11
CA ALA A 40 -1.60 -22.43 9.43
C ALA A 40 -0.55 -21.45 8.87
N LEU A 41 -0.98 -20.33 8.29
CA LEU A 41 -0.10 -19.28 7.77
C LEU A 41 0.59 -18.51 8.91
N ASN A 42 -0.01 -18.48 10.09
CA ASN A 42 0.48 -17.74 11.24
C ASN A 42 0.59 -18.65 12.49
N PRO A 43 1.50 -19.63 12.50
CA PRO A 43 1.62 -20.61 13.60
C PRO A 43 1.97 -19.97 14.95
N ARG A 44 2.40 -18.71 14.94
CA ARG A 44 2.74 -17.92 16.13
C ARG A 44 1.52 -17.28 16.80
N LEU A 45 0.41 -17.17 16.08
CA LEU A 45 -0.81 -16.50 16.53
C LEU A 45 -1.84 -17.54 17.01
N GLN A 46 -2.71 -17.14 17.93
CA GLN A 46 -3.83 -17.96 18.38
C GLN A 46 -5.09 -17.53 17.63
N VAL A 47 -5.74 -18.45 16.92
CA VAL A 47 -6.91 -18.15 16.09
C VAL A 47 -8.15 -18.79 16.67
N THR A 48 -9.20 -18.00 16.84
CA THR A 48 -10.54 -18.47 17.24
C THR A 48 -11.53 -18.16 16.14
N GLY A 49 -12.08 -19.18 15.49
CA GLY A 49 -13.19 -19.01 14.55
C GLY A 49 -14.53 -18.91 15.28
N MET A 50 -15.38 -17.97 14.89
CA MET A 50 -16.72 -17.79 15.45
C MET A 50 -17.79 -17.73 14.37
N ASP A 51 -18.90 -18.41 14.60
CA ASP A 51 -20.08 -18.39 13.75
C ASP A 51 -21.36 -18.50 14.59
N TYR A 52 -22.48 -18.02 14.06
CA TYR A 52 -23.77 -18.09 14.76
C TYR A 52 -24.40 -19.49 14.65
N ASP A 53 -24.10 -20.22 13.57
CA ASP A 53 -24.66 -21.55 13.32
C ASP A 53 -23.90 -22.63 14.11
N PRO A 54 -24.56 -23.32 15.06
CA PRO A 54 -23.91 -24.37 15.86
C PRO A 54 -23.46 -25.57 15.02
N LEU A 55 -24.11 -25.88 13.91
CA LEU A 55 -23.74 -27.00 13.03
C LEU A 55 -22.43 -26.71 12.30
N TYR A 56 -22.23 -25.47 11.85
CA TYR A 56 -20.96 -25.05 11.23
C TYR A 56 -19.79 -25.17 12.21
N ILE A 57 -20.00 -24.76 13.45
CA ILE A 57 -18.98 -24.89 14.50
C ILE A 57 -18.68 -26.35 14.84
N GLU A 58 -19.69 -27.22 14.90
CA GLU A 58 -19.48 -28.65 15.12
C GLU A 58 -18.68 -29.28 13.98
N GLU A 59 -19.00 -28.95 12.72
CA GLU A 59 -18.27 -29.41 11.54
C GLU A 59 -16.82 -28.90 11.53
N ALA A 60 -16.61 -27.62 11.85
CA ALA A 60 -15.29 -27.00 11.93
C ALA A 60 -14.38 -27.72 12.93
N ARG A 61 -14.88 -27.97 14.16
CA ARG A 61 -14.14 -28.68 15.22
C ARG A 61 -13.79 -30.12 14.85
N LYS A 62 -14.63 -30.79 14.05
CA LYS A 62 -14.37 -32.15 13.57
C LYS A 62 -13.31 -32.15 12.47
N THR A 63 -13.38 -31.20 11.55
CA THR A 63 -12.63 -31.19 10.28
C THR A 63 -11.25 -30.55 10.40
N TYR A 64 -11.17 -29.39 11.06
CA TYR A 64 -9.97 -28.56 11.08
C TYR A 64 -9.38 -28.50 12.49
N LYS A 65 -8.13 -28.96 12.63
CA LYS A 65 -7.43 -29.02 13.92
C LYS A 65 -5.99 -28.57 13.76
N LEU A 66 -5.60 -27.59 14.56
CA LEU A 66 -4.21 -27.15 14.74
C LEU A 66 -4.02 -26.79 16.22
N PRO A 67 -2.77 -26.82 16.74
CA PRO A 67 -2.50 -26.49 18.15
C PRO A 67 -2.89 -25.07 18.54
N ASN A 68 -2.96 -24.15 17.57
CA ASN A 68 -3.24 -22.73 17.74
C ASN A 68 -4.63 -22.32 17.20
N LEU A 69 -5.55 -23.28 17.04
CA LEU A 69 -6.87 -23.05 16.43
C LEU A 69 -7.99 -23.57 17.35
N SER A 70 -8.96 -22.71 17.60
CA SER A 70 -10.19 -23.06 18.33
C SER A 70 -11.43 -22.49 17.65
N TYR A 71 -12.62 -22.95 18.06
CA TYR A 71 -13.89 -22.51 17.50
C TYR A 71 -14.94 -22.29 18.58
N VAL A 72 -15.76 -21.25 18.43
CA VAL A 72 -16.82 -20.87 19.38
C VAL A 72 -18.10 -20.47 18.64
N GLN A 73 -19.26 -20.74 19.24
CA GLN A 73 -20.53 -20.23 18.70
C GLN A 73 -20.79 -18.82 19.26
N GLY A 74 -21.22 -17.88 18.42
CA GLY A 74 -21.58 -16.53 18.86
C GLY A 74 -22.27 -15.69 17.78
N ASP A 75 -23.04 -14.69 18.22
CA ASP A 75 -23.68 -13.71 17.34
C ASP A 75 -22.81 -12.44 17.25
N ALA A 76 -22.37 -12.09 16.05
CA ALA A 76 -21.52 -10.92 15.79
C ALA A 76 -22.16 -9.58 16.19
N ARG A 77 -23.50 -9.51 16.28
CA ARG A 77 -24.25 -8.31 16.70
C ARG A 77 -24.28 -8.15 18.23
N LYS A 78 -24.00 -9.23 18.96
CA LYS A 78 -24.02 -9.25 20.42
C LYS A 78 -23.04 -10.31 20.93
N LEU A 79 -21.76 -9.95 20.91
CA LEU A 79 -20.68 -10.82 21.36
C LEU A 79 -20.82 -11.14 22.86
N SER A 80 -20.74 -12.42 23.21
CA SER A 80 -20.79 -12.93 24.59
C SER A 80 -19.66 -13.95 24.82
N LEU A 81 -18.41 -13.50 24.62
CA LEU A 81 -17.21 -14.34 24.64
C LEU A 81 -16.47 -14.32 26.00
N GLY A 82 -17.14 -13.86 27.06
CA GLY A 82 -16.55 -13.70 28.39
C GLY A 82 -15.58 -12.51 28.48
N ASP A 83 -14.61 -12.58 29.38
CA ASP A 83 -13.66 -11.48 29.63
C ASP A 83 -12.48 -11.45 28.64
N MET A 84 -12.39 -12.42 27.72
CA MET A 84 -11.30 -12.52 26.75
C MET A 84 -11.31 -11.32 25.81
N LYS A 85 -10.15 -10.67 25.66
CA LYS A 85 -9.93 -9.60 24.68
C LYS A 85 -8.94 -10.05 23.61
N TYR A 86 -9.20 -9.67 22.37
CA TYR A 86 -8.42 -10.06 21.20
C TYR A 86 -7.47 -8.93 20.77
N ASP A 87 -6.34 -9.31 20.21
CA ASP A 87 -5.38 -8.37 19.59
C ASP A 87 -5.83 -7.98 18.18
N ALA A 88 -6.52 -8.90 17.48
CA ALA A 88 -7.23 -8.57 16.25
C ALA A 88 -8.58 -9.27 16.11
N ILE A 89 -9.48 -8.63 15.38
CA ILE A 89 -10.74 -9.21 14.91
C ILE A 89 -10.76 -9.13 13.38
N PHE A 90 -11.10 -10.24 12.72
CA PHE A 90 -11.15 -10.32 11.27
C PHE A 90 -12.60 -10.50 10.80
N ASN A 91 -13.01 -9.67 9.84
CA ASN A 91 -14.27 -9.77 9.14
C ASN A 91 -13.99 -9.94 7.64
N SER A 92 -14.14 -11.16 7.11
CA SER A 92 -14.05 -11.42 5.68
C SER A 92 -15.42 -11.71 5.12
N SER A 93 -16.02 -10.74 4.41
CA SER A 93 -17.31 -10.93 3.74
C SER A 93 -18.42 -11.29 4.76
N VAL A 94 -18.60 -10.45 5.79
CA VAL A 94 -19.54 -10.72 6.91
C VAL A 94 -20.46 -9.53 7.18
N MET A 95 -19.96 -8.31 7.03
CA MET A 95 -20.74 -7.12 7.35
C MET A 95 -21.97 -7.01 6.45
N HIS A 96 -21.85 -7.46 5.20
CA HIS A 96 -22.96 -7.48 4.26
C HIS A 96 -24.03 -8.52 4.61
N GLU A 97 -23.67 -9.64 5.23
CA GLU A 97 -24.64 -10.60 5.75
C GLU A 97 -25.40 -10.00 6.94
N ILE A 98 -24.68 -9.40 7.91
CA ILE A 98 -25.28 -8.72 9.06
C ILE A 98 -26.28 -7.67 8.60
N TYR A 99 -25.90 -6.86 7.60
CA TYR A 99 -26.76 -5.85 7.01
C TYR A 99 -27.97 -6.48 6.29
N SER A 100 -27.75 -7.45 5.40
CA SER A 100 -28.80 -8.09 4.59
C SER A 100 -29.85 -8.79 5.44
N PHE A 101 -29.41 -9.59 6.40
CA PHE A 101 -30.27 -10.39 7.28
C PHE A 101 -30.79 -9.62 8.50
N SER A 102 -30.54 -8.32 8.57
CA SER A 102 -31.18 -7.39 9.49
C SER A 102 -32.15 -6.44 8.77
N ASN A 103 -32.85 -6.94 7.73
CA ASN A 103 -33.77 -6.18 6.89
C ASN A 103 -33.14 -4.93 6.27
N TYR A 104 -31.88 -5.03 5.83
CA TYR A 104 -31.12 -3.92 5.25
C TYR A 104 -30.97 -2.73 6.22
N ASN A 105 -30.94 -2.98 7.54
CA ASN A 105 -30.75 -1.94 8.55
C ASN A 105 -29.25 -1.58 8.69
N PRO A 106 -28.81 -0.38 8.29
CA PRO A 106 -27.41 0.02 8.43
C PRO A 106 -26.95 0.09 9.89
N GLN A 107 -27.87 0.34 10.84
CA GLN A 107 -27.54 0.40 12.26
C GLN A 107 -27.02 -0.95 12.79
N ALA A 108 -27.51 -2.07 12.25
CA ALA A 108 -27.04 -3.39 12.68
C ALA A 108 -25.54 -3.61 12.42
N ALA A 109 -25.02 -3.06 11.32
CA ALA A 109 -23.59 -3.10 11.02
C ALA A 109 -22.78 -2.21 11.97
N VAL A 110 -23.33 -1.05 12.38
CA VAL A 110 -22.72 -0.16 13.36
C VAL A 110 -22.69 -0.82 14.75
N ASP A 111 -23.80 -1.44 15.16
CA ASP A 111 -23.90 -2.15 16.44
C ASP A 111 -22.92 -3.32 16.51
N ALA A 112 -22.78 -4.07 15.41
CA ALA A 112 -21.79 -5.15 15.29
C ALA A 112 -20.35 -4.62 15.43
N LEU A 113 -20.00 -3.52 14.76
CA LEU A 113 -18.69 -2.88 14.92
C LEU A 113 -18.47 -2.43 16.38
N GLN A 114 -19.47 -1.84 17.02
CA GLN A 114 -19.38 -1.42 18.41
C GLN A 114 -19.14 -2.60 19.35
N ALA A 115 -19.88 -3.70 19.18
CA ALA A 115 -19.67 -4.94 19.93
C ALA A 115 -18.24 -5.48 19.74
N GLN A 116 -17.72 -5.47 18.51
CA GLN A 116 -16.34 -5.90 18.23
C GLN A 116 -15.31 -5.02 18.95
N LEU A 117 -15.48 -3.70 18.95
CA LEU A 117 -14.59 -2.78 19.67
C LEU A 117 -14.56 -3.06 21.18
N GLU A 118 -15.65 -3.53 21.79
CA GLU A 118 -15.66 -3.92 23.19
C GLU A 118 -14.76 -5.13 23.49
N TYR A 119 -14.64 -6.08 22.56
CA TYR A 119 -13.82 -7.29 22.69
C TYR A 119 -12.38 -7.14 22.19
N LEU A 120 -12.03 -5.96 21.66
CA LEU A 120 -10.68 -5.66 21.23
C LEU A 120 -9.85 -5.06 22.36
N LYS A 121 -8.57 -5.45 22.48
CA LYS A 121 -7.60 -4.77 23.34
C LYS A 121 -7.36 -3.34 22.83
N LEU A 122 -6.95 -2.45 23.72
CA LEU A 122 -6.45 -1.13 23.32
C LEU A 122 -5.24 -1.31 22.40
N GLY A 123 -5.18 -0.54 21.30
CA GLY A 123 -4.17 -0.70 20.26
C GLY A 123 -4.41 -1.88 19.31
N GLY A 124 -5.29 -2.82 19.66
CA GLY A 124 -5.71 -3.92 18.79
C GLY A 124 -6.49 -3.44 17.57
N ILE A 125 -6.60 -4.30 16.55
CA ILE A 125 -7.18 -3.92 15.26
C ILE A 125 -8.38 -4.77 14.82
N ILE A 126 -9.30 -4.17 14.07
CA ILE A 126 -10.33 -4.85 13.31
C ILE A 126 -9.93 -4.73 11.84
N LEU A 127 -9.80 -5.87 11.16
CA LEU A 127 -9.55 -5.95 9.73
C LEU A 127 -10.85 -6.27 9.01
N PHE A 128 -11.34 -5.33 8.22
CA PHE A 128 -12.43 -5.55 7.28
C PHE A 128 -11.86 -5.92 5.91
N ARG A 129 -12.40 -7.00 5.34
CA ARG A 129 -12.24 -7.38 3.95
C ARG A 129 -13.61 -7.73 3.39
N ASP A 130 -14.35 -6.71 2.97
CA ASP A 130 -15.75 -6.88 2.56
C ASP A 130 -16.02 -6.22 1.21
N PHE A 131 -17.26 -6.16 0.77
CA PHE A 131 -17.64 -5.42 -0.44
C PHE A 131 -17.75 -3.91 -0.16
N MET A 132 -17.66 -3.12 -1.23
CA MET A 132 -17.79 -1.67 -1.16
C MET A 132 -19.09 -1.23 -1.83
N ARG A 133 -19.85 -0.39 -1.14
CA ARG A 133 -21.00 0.30 -1.75
C ARG A 133 -20.51 1.34 -2.77
N ALA A 134 -21.26 1.53 -3.86
CA ALA A 134 -20.93 2.54 -4.85
C ALA A 134 -20.87 3.94 -4.22
N ALA A 135 -19.89 4.76 -4.63
CA ALA A 135 -19.91 6.18 -4.35
C ALA A 135 -21.06 6.83 -5.12
N GLU A 136 -21.83 7.70 -4.46
CA GLU A 136 -23.04 8.32 -5.02
C GLU A 136 -24.02 7.25 -5.56
N PRO A 137 -24.53 6.36 -4.69
CA PRO A 137 -25.23 5.13 -5.09
C PRO A 137 -26.49 5.39 -5.93
N ASP A 138 -27.15 6.53 -5.69
CA ASP A 138 -28.43 6.88 -6.32
C ASP A 138 -28.26 7.58 -7.68
N VAL A 139 -27.02 7.93 -8.07
CA VAL A 139 -26.74 8.46 -9.41
C VAL A 139 -27.05 7.38 -10.43
N MET A 140 -27.71 7.78 -11.51
CA MET A 140 -28.06 6.89 -12.61
C MET A 140 -26.88 6.73 -13.58
N VAL A 141 -26.69 5.53 -14.10
CA VAL A 141 -25.60 5.17 -15.02
C VAL A 141 -26.14 4.38 -16.19
N TYR A 142 -25.36 4.35 -17.28
CA TYR A 142 -25.59 3.39 -18.35
C TYR A 142 -24.75 2.14 -18.12
N MET A 143 -25.35 0.97 -18.28
CA MET A 143 -24.69 -0.33 -18.24
C MET A 143 -24.91 -1.07 -19.54
N ASP A 144 -23.83 -1.38 -20.25
CA ASP A 144 -23.88 -2.25 -21.43
C ASP A 144 -23.55 -3.69 -21.02
N LEU A 145 -24.36 -4.64 -21.47
CA LEU A 145 -24.17 -6.08 -21.28
C LEU A 145 -24.02 -6.79 -22.64
N PRO A 146 -23.16 -7.82 -22.73
CA PRO A 146 -22.96 -8.54 -23.98
C PRO A 146 -24.20 -9.41 -24.34
N PRO A 147 -24.49 -9.61 -25.64
CA PRO A 147 -25.71 -10.26 -26.11
C PRO A 147 -25.76 -11.79 -25.92
N GLN A 148 -24.66 -12.46 -25.59
CA GLN A 148 -24.60 -13.93 -25.47
C GLN A 148 -23.74 -14.39 -24.29
N SER A 149 -24.36 -14.50 -23.11
CA SER A 149 -23.75 -15.16 -21.95
C SER A 149 -24.53 -16.34 -21.38
N GLY A 150 -25.73 -16.63 -21.91
CA GLY A 150 -26.61 -17.71 -21.47
C GLY A 150 -26.79 -18.83 -22.50
N LYS A 151 -27.18 -20.02 -22.04
CA LYS A 151 -27.44 -21.21 -22.88
C LYS A 151 -28.92 -21.61 -22.95
N GLY A 152 -29.82 -20.87 -22.32
CA GLY A 152 -31.22 -21.24 -22.16
C GLY A 152 -32.11 -20.12 -21.61
N HIS A 153 -33.34 -20.48 -21.21
CA HIS A 153 -34.38 -19.55 -20.76
C HIS A 153 -34.73 -19.66 -19.28
N ASP A 154 -34.13 -20.61 -18.56
CA ASP A 154 -34.30 -20.82 -17.13
C ASP A 154 -32.99 -20.54 -16.38
N LEU A 155 -33.07 -20.28 -15.07
CA LEU A 155 -31.86 -20.29 -14.23
C LEU A 155 -31.29 -21.72 -14.17
N PRO A 156 -29.96 -21.92 -14.33
CA PRO A 156 -28.87 -20.94 -14.38
C PRO A 156 -28.50 -20.42 -15.78
N ASP A 157 -29.19 -20.85 -16.83
CA ASP A 157 -28.78 -20.65 -18.22
C ASP A 157 -29.20 -19.31 -18.83
N LEU A 158 -29.80 -18.40 -18.05
CA LEU A 158 -30.18 -17.06 -18.51
C LEU A 158 -28.97 -16.27 -19.05
N SER A 159 -29.21 -15.45 -20.06
CA SER A 159 -28.25 -14.42 -20.46
C SER A 159 -28.10 -13.36 -19.36
N TYR A 160 -27.00 -12.61 -19.34
CA TYR A 160 -26.84 -11.51 -18.37
C TYR A 160 -27.90 -10.42 -18.58
N VAL A 161 -28.34 -10.23 -19.83
CA VAL A 161 -29.46 -9.35 -20.18
C VAL A 161 -30.74 -9.78 -19.48
N ASP A 162 -31.12 -11.04 -19.61
CA ASP A 162 -32.34 -11.58 -19.01
C ASP A 162 -32.22 -11.70 -17.49
N LEU A 163 -31.02 -12.01 -17.00
CA LEU A 163 -30.73 -12.08 -15.57
C LEU A 163 -30.83 -10.71 -14.90
N LEU A 164 -30.39 -9.63 -15.54
CA LEU A 164 -30.55 -8.27 -15.02
C LEU A 164 -32.02 -7.87 -14.97
N LYS A 165 -32.79 -8.17 -16.03
CA LYS A 165 -34.24 -7.93 -16.07
C LYS A 165 -34.96 -8.70 -14.97
N PHE A 166 -34.59 -9.97 -14.76
CA PHE A 166 -35.12 -10.79 -13.68
C PHE A 166 -34.76 -10.20 -12.31
N TYR A 167 -33.50 -9.81 -12.09
CA TYR A 167 -33.04 -9.18 -10.85
C TYR A 167 -33.79 -7.90 -10.53
N ALA A 168 -34.07 -7.06 -11.54
CA ALA A 168 -34.84 -5.83 -11.38
C ALA A 168 -36.25 -6.06 -10.81
N GLN A 169 -36.82 -7.26 -10.96
CA GLN A 169 -38.13 -7.60 -10.39
C GLN A 169 -38.05 -8.18 -8.98
N ILE A 170 -36.96 -8.89 -8.64
CA ILE A 170 -36.90 -9.72 -7.41
C ILE A 170 -35.95 -9.20 -6.33
N ALA A 171 -35.20 -8.13 -6.62
CA ALA A 171 -34.27 -7.55 -5.66
C ALA A 171 -34.97 -7.09 -4.37
N ASP A 172 -34.22 -6.91 -3.29
CA ASP A 172 -34.71 -6.46 -1.99
C ASP A 172 -35.81 -7.35 -1.39
N SER A 173 -35.74 -8.66 -1.61
CA SER A 173 -36.79 -9.63 -1.20
C SER A 173 -37.11 -9.67 0.31
N MET A 174 -36.31 -9.03 1.16
CA MET A 174 -36.62 -8.86 2.60
C MET A 174 -37.62 -7.71 2.86
N LYS A 175 -37.93 -6.89 1.85
CA LYS A 175 -38.97 -5.85 1.90
C LYS A 175 -40.35 -6.42 1.55
N PRO A 176 -41.44 -5.72 1.94
CA PRO A 176 -42.79 -6.01 1.43
C PRO A 176 -42.81 -6.11 -0.10
N GLU A 177 -43.66 -6.98 -0.64
CA GLU A 177 -43.71 -7.33 -2.08
C GLU A 177 -43.85 -6.10 -2.97
N GLU A 178 -44.65 -5.12 -2.55
CA GLU A 178 -44.88 -3.85 -3.23
C GLU A 178 -43.65 -2.92 -3.29
N LEU A 179 -42.61 -3.20 -2.50
CA LEU A 179 -41.34 -2.45 -2.43
C LEU A 179 -40.14 -3.26 -2.98
N GLN A 180 -40.38 -4.44 -3.53
CA GLN A 180 -39.33 -5.26 -4.15
C GLN A 180 -38.97 -4.75 -5.55
N GLY A 181 -37.76 -5.11 -5.98
CA GLY A 181 -37.22 -4.72 -7.28
C GLY A 181 -36.56 -3.34 -7.29
N PHE A 182 -36.23 -2.87 -8.50
CA PHE A 182 -35.67 -1.55 -8.73
C PHE A 182 -35.96 -1.06 -10.15
N PHE A 183 -35.85 0.26 -10.36
CA PHE A 183 -36.00 0.87 -11.67
C PHE A 183 -34.90 0.40 -12.64
N LEU A 184 -35.32 -0.12 -13.79
CA LEU A 184 -34.46 -0.52 -14.90
C LEU A 184 -35.14 -0.12 -16.20
N GLU A 185 -34.45 0.67 -17.01
CA GLU A 185 -34.87 0.98 -18.37
C GLU A 185 -33.95 0.27 -19.37
N ASP A 186 -34.55 -0.45 -20.31
CA ASP A 186 -33.87 -1.10 -21.41
C ASP A 186 -33.85 -0.14 -22.62
N LEU A 187 -32.66 0.33 -22.99
CA LEU A 187 -32.45 1.30 -24.08
C LEU A 187 -32.15 0.64 -25.42
N GLY A 188 -32.21 -0.70 -25.49
CA GLY A 188 -32.03 -1.43 -26.74
C GLY A 188 -30.57 -1.77 -27.07
N ALA A 189 -30.42 -2.49 -28.18
CA ALA A 189 -29.13 -2.93 -28.69
C ALA A 189 -28.32 -1.74 -29.24
N GLN A 190 -27.03 -1.73 -28.93
CA GLN A 190 -26.03 -0.80 -29.43
C GLN A 190 -25.47 -1.30 -30.77
N PRO A 191 -24.81 -0.44 -31.58
CA PRO A 191 -24.28 -0.83 -32.89
C PRO A 191 -23.32 -2.03 -32.89
N ASP A 192 -22.64 -2.29 -31.76
CA ASP A 192 -21.75 -3.43 -31.58
C ASP A 192 -22.44 -4.69 -31.00
N GLY A 193 -23.77 -4.67 -30.93
CA GLY A 193 -24.60 -5.77 -30.45
C GLY A 193 -24.78 -5.84 -28.94
N TRP A 194 -24.14 -4.96 -28.15
CA TRP A 194 -24.32 -4.94 -26.70
C TRP A 194 -25.68 -4.35 -26.33
N GLN A 195 -26.31 -4.83 -25.27
CA GLN A 195 -27.58 -4.30 -24.78
C GLN A 195 -27.32 -3.21 -23.75
N ARG A 196 -27.90 -2.02 -23.94
CA ARG A 196 -27.74 -0.90 -22.99
C ARG A 196 -28.92 -0.80 -22.04
N PHE A 197 -28.60 -0.57 -20.77
CA PHE A 197 -29.55 -0.32 -19.71
C PHE A 197 -29.26 1.00 -19.00
N TYR A 198 -30.31 1.60 -18.45
CA TYR A 198 -30.24 2.76 -17.56
C TYR A 198 -30.79 2.39 -16.18
N LEU A 199 -29.95 2.53 -15.16
CA LEU A 199 -30.22 2.07 -13.79
C LEU A 199 -29.34 2.83 -12.77
N SER A 200 -29.68 2.77 -11.49
CA SER A 200 -28.85 3.36 -10.43
C SER A 200 -27.49 2.67 -10.33
N LYS A 201 -26.44 3.42 -10.04
CA LYS A 201 -25.06 2.93 -9.89
C LYS A 201 -24.92 1.83 -8.86
N ASP A 202 -25.64 1.93 -7.73
CA ASP A 202 -25.68 0.90 -6.69
C ASP A 202 -26.13 -0.46 -7.25
N ARG A 203 -27.22 -0.46 -8.04
CA ARG A 203 -27.76 -1.69 -8.64
C ARG A 203 -26.86 -2.27 -9.71
N ALA A 204 -26.21 -1.42 -10.50
CA ALA A 204 -25.20 -1.86 -11.46
C ALA A 204 -24.03 -2.56 -10.74
N TYR A 205 -23.52 -1.97 -9.64
CA TYR A 205 -22.46 -2.55 -8.83
C TYR A 205 -22.86 -3.90 -8.22
N GLU A 206 -24.06 -3.99 -7.63
CA GLU A 206 -24.60 -5.24 -7.08
C GLU A 206 -24.72 -6.32 -8.16
N PHE A 207 -25.24 -5.98 -9.34
CA PHE A 207 -25.42 -6.94 -10.43
C PHE A 207 -24.11 -7.50 -10.98
N ILE A 208 -23.06 -6.69 -11.06
CA ILE A 208 -21.72 -7.12 -11.55
C ILE A 208 -21.19 -8.33 -10.78
N TRP A 209 -21.50 -8.43 -9.49
CA TRP A 209 -21.14 -9.56 -8.64
C TRP A 209 -22.12 -10.72 -8.78
N ARG A 210 -23.42 -10.43 -8.65
CA ARG A 210 -24.47 -11.45 -8.60
C ARG A 210 -24.56 -12.28 -9.87
N LYS A 211 -24.24 -11.68 -11.02
CA LYS A 211 -24.26 -12.38 -12.32
C LYS A 211 -23.34 -13.60 -12.38
N GLU A 212 -22.37 -13.73 -11.47
CA GLU A 212 -21.43 -14.86 -11.43
C GLU A 212 -21.96 -16.05 -10.61
N TYR A 213 -23.12 -15.90 -9.96
CA TYR A 213 -23.75 -16.93 -9.12
C TYR A 213 -25.10 -17.37 -9.68
N GLN A 214 -25.17 -17.63 -10.99
CA GLN A 214 -26.44 -17.94 -11.69
C GLN A 214 -27.15 -19.19 -11.15
N ASP A 215 -26.38 -20.19 -10.71
CA ASP A 215 -26.85 -21.46 -10.11
C ASP A 215 -27.57 -21.28 -8.78
N ARG A 216 -27.31 -20.18 -8.09
CA ARG A 216 -27.92 -19.84 -6.80
C ARG A 216 -28.38 -18.38 -6.75
N PHE A 217 -28.81 -17.85 -7.89
CA PHE A 217 -29.12 -16.43 -8.04
C PHE A 217 -30.24 -15.95 -7.13
N ARG A 218 -31.26 -16.78 -6.86
CA ARG A 218 -32.38 -16.41 -5.98
C ARG A 218 -31.95 -16.16 -4.52
N PRO A 219 -31.20 -17.07 -3.86
CA PRO A 219 -30.56 -16.77 -2.58
C PRO A 219 -29.69 -15.51 -2.63
N GLU A 220 -28.82 -15.39 -3.63
CA GLU A 220 -27.90 -14.26 -3.75
C GLU A 220 -28.65 -12.93 -3.94
N ALA A 221 -29.76 -12.91 -4.69
CA ALA A 221 -30.58 -11.72 -4.88
C ALA A 221 -31.24 -11.19 -3.57
N LYS A 222 -31.24 -11.98 -2.50
CA LYS A 222 -31.71 -11.53 -1.18
C LYS A 222 -30.66 -10.68 -0.45
N GLU A 223 -29.40 -10.89 -0.75
CA GLU A 223 -28.31 -10.16 -0.12
C GLU A 223 -28.09 -8.80 -0.79
N LYS A 224 -27.47 -7.91 -0.03
CA LYS A 224 -26.96 -6.63 -0.51
C LYS A 224 -25.52 -6.50 -0.05
N TYR A 225 -24.59 -6.59 -1.01
CA TYR A 225 -23.16 -6.71 -0.75
C TYR A 225 -22.57 -5.39 -0.24
N GLY A 226 -22.92 -4.26 -0.86
CA GLY A 226 -22.41 -2.95 -0.49
C GLY A 226 -23.08 -2.38 0.77
N VAL A 227 -22.45 -2.55 1.94
CA VAL A 227 -22.92 -1.94 3.21
C VAL A 227 -22.52 -0.48 3.31
N TRP A 228 -21.22 -0.20 3.17
CA TRP A 228 -20.63 1.12 3.37
C TRP A 228 -19.87 1.58 2.13
N THR A 229 -19.92 2.88 1.85
CA THR A 229 -19.02 3.52 0.89
C THR A 229 -17.60 3.59 1.46
N ALA A 230 -16.61 3.86 0.61
CA ALA A 230 -15.23 4.09 1.07
C ALA A 230 -15.13 5.15 2.18
N GLN A 231 -15.95 6.21 2.09
CA GLN A 231 -16.02 7.27 3.10
C GLN A 231 -16.63 6.76 4.41
N GLN A 232 -17.68 5.95 4.35
CA GLN A 232 -18.34 5.39 5.53
C GLN A 232 -17.46 4.36 6.27
N TYR A 233 -16.64 3.58 5.56
CA TYR A 233 -15.61 2.72 6.18
C TYR A 233 -14.59 3.51 7.02
N ARG A 234 -14.51 4.83 6.82
CA ARG A 234 -13.71 5.75 7.65
C ARG A 234 -14.54 6.42 8.74
N ASP A 235 -15.61 7.10 8.34
CA ASP A 235 -16.37 7.98 9.23
C ASP A 235 -17.08 7.21 10.35
N ILE A 236 -17.59 6.01 10.07
CA ILE A 236 -18.34 5.22 11.05
C ILE A 236 -17.41 4.76 12.20
N PRO A 237 -16.27 4.08 11.97
CA PRO A 237 -15.34 3.78 13.06
C PRO A 237 -14.81 5.02 13.79
N GLU A 238 -14.49 6.10 13.07
CA GLU A 238 -14.01 7.36 13.69
C GLU A 238 -15.10 7.97 14.59
N SER A 239 -16.38 7.89 14.21
CA SER A 239 -17.51 8.33 15.04
C SER A 239 -17.68 7.50 16.32
N LEU A 240 -17.24 6.24 16.31
CA LEU A 240 -17.18 5.37 17.49
C LEU A 240 -15.92 5.61 18.34
N GLY A 241 -14.98 6.43 17.86
CA GLY A 241 -13.74 6.75 18.55
C GLY A 241 -12.62 5.76 18.26
N ALA A 242 -12.69 5.02 17.15
CA ALA A 242 -11.64 4.15 16.67
C ALA A 242 -10.88 4.80 15.50
N ARG A 243 -9.57 4.58 15.43
CA ARG A 243 -8.72 5.15 14.39
C ARG A 243 -8.77 4.28 13.13
N VAL A 244 -9.06 4.85 11.96
CA VAL A 244 -8.95 4.12 10.70
C VAL A 244 -7.55 4.31 10.11
N VAL A 245 -6.67 3.35 10.44
CA VAL A 245 -5.23 3.38 10.15
C VAL A 245 -4.97 3.38 8.65
N TYR A 246 -5.65 2.49 7.92
CA TYR A 246 -5.47 2.26 6.49
C TYR A 246 -6.79 1.84 5.85
N THR A 247 -7.07 2.35 4.65
CA THR A 247 -8.11 1.79 3.78
C THR A 247 -7.63 1.67 2.35
N ALA A 248 -8.11 0.66 1.64
CA ALA A 248 -7.77 0.43 0.24
C ALA A 248 -8.87 -0.31 -0.52
N PRO A 249 -9.22 0.13 -1.74
CA PRO A 249 -9.90 -0.75 -2.67
C PRO A 249 -8.94 -1.87 -3.10
N TYR A 250 -9.39 -3.12 -3.06
CA TYR A 250 -8.63 -4.27 -3.53
C TYR A 250 -9.24 -4.83 -4.82
N ARG A 251 -8.41 -4.97 -5.86
CA ARG A 251 -8.78 -5.57 -7.14
C ARG A 251 -8.08 -6.91 -7.30
N ASN A 252 -8.79 -8.00 -7.06
CA ASN A 252 -8.27 -9.33 -7.30
C ASN A 252 -8.01 -9.53 -8.82
N PRO A 253 -6.78 -9.84 -9.24
CA PRO A 253 -6.45 -9.98 -10.67
C PRO A 253 -7.26 -11.07 -11.38
N TRP A 254 -7.53 -12.18 -10.71
CA TRP A 254 -8.34 -13.26 -11.27
C TRP A 254 -9.78 -12.79 -11.53
N ILE A 255 -10.39 -12.09 -10.58
CA ILE A 255 -11.75 -11.53 -10.76
C ILE A 255 -11.77 -10.49 -11.89
N ALA A 256 -10.79 -9.59 -11.93
CA ALA A 256 -10.71 -8.58 -12.99
C ALA A 256 -10.72 -9.24 -14.39
N ARG A 257 -9.86 -10.25 -14.60
CA ARG A 257 -9.75 -10.97 -15.88
C ARG A 257 -10.97 -11.82 -16.23
N HIS A 258 -11.56 -12.52 -15.25
CA HIS A 258 -12.59 -13.52 -15.54
C HIS A 258 -14.02 -12.99 -15.42
N TRP A 259 -14.27 -12.05 -14.51
CA TRP A 259 -15.61 -11.57 -14.16
C TRP A 259 -15.90 -10.15 -14.65
N HIS A 260 -14.87 -9.32 -14.90
CA HIS A 260 -15.05 -7.93 -15.32
C HIS A 260 -14.71 -7.71 -16.79
N GLU A 261 -13.51 -8.11 -17.23
CA GLU A 261 -13.04 -7.89 -18.59
C GLU A 261 -14.02 -8.44 -19.64
N ASN A 262 -14.50 -7.54 -20.52
CA ASN A 262 -15.46 -7.85 -21.57
C ASN A 262 -16.79 -8.47 -21.10
N LYS A 263 -17.15 -8.33 -19.82
CA LYS A 263 -18.43 -8.82 -19.26
C LYS A 263 -19.48 -7.73 -19.04
N PHE A 264 -19.07 -6.47 -18.95
CA PHE A 264 -19.94 -5.30 -18.86
C PHE A 264 -19.17 -4.03 -19.25
N ARG A 265 -19.90 -2.93 -19.49
CA ARG A 265 -19.32 -1.58 -19.55
C ARG A 265 -20.22 -0.64 -18.76
N LEU A 266 -19.62 0.27 -17.99
CA LEU A 266 -20.35 1.28 -17.22
C LEU A 266 -20.01 2.67 -17.77
N TYR A 267 -21.00 3.54 -17.82
CA TYR A 267 -20.84 4.92 -18.26
C TYR A 267 -21.59 5.90 -17.36
N ASP A 268 -21.05 7.12 -17.24
CA ASP A 268 -21.76 8.24 -16.65
C ASP A 268 -22.80 8.85 -17.61
N GLU A 269 -23.50 9.89 -17.15
CA GLU A 269 -24.51 10.61 -17.94
C GLU A 269 -23.96 11.27 -19.23
N THR A 270 -22.66 11.49 -19.31
CA THR A 270 -21.95 12.06 -20.46
C THR A 270 -21.30 11.00 -21.36
N MET A 271 -21.59 9.71 -21.11
CA MET A 271 -21.02 8.56 -21.82
C MET A 271 -19.51 8.38 -21.62
N ASN A 272 -18.92 8.95 -20.56
CA ASN A 272 -17.55 8.59 -20.18
C ASN A 272 -17.55 7.24 -19.47
N ARG A 273 -16.55 6.42 -19.79
CA ARG A 273 -16.43 5.08 -19.19
C ARG A 273 -16.04 5.19 -17.72
N LEU A 274 -16.83 4.54 -16.87
CA LEU A 274 -16.57 4.41 -15.44
C LEU A 274 -15.66 3.20 -15.18
N MET A 275 -14.84 3.29 -14.12
CA MET A 275 -14.07 2.16 -13.65
C MET A 275 -14.96 1.03 -13.15
N SER A 276 -14.49 -0.20 -13.33
CA SER A 276 -15.09 -1.37 -12.66
C SER A 276 -15.00 -1.22 -11.14
N PRO A 277 -15.98 -1.71 -10.37
CA PRO A 277 -15.87 -1.75 -8.91
C PRO A 277 -14.65 -2.56 -8.45
N PRO A 278 -14.07 -2.24 -7.28
CA PRO A 278 -13.07 -3.12 -6.67
C PRO A 278 -13.70 -4.44 -6.22
N SER A 279 -12.87 -5.47 -6.11
CA SER A 279 -13.31 -6.79 -5.63
C SER A 279 -13.73 -6.81 -4.17
N ASN A 280 -12.95 -6.09 -3.36
CA ASN A 280 -13.20 -5.91 -1.94
C ASN A 280 -12.70 -4.55 -1.51
N TYR A 281 -13.08 -4.15 -0.31
CA TYR A 281 -12.55 -3.00 0.39
C TYR A 281 -11.86 -3.49 1.65
N ILE A 282 -10.64 -2.99 1.85
CA ILE A 282 -9.84 -3.25 3.04
C ILE A 282 -9.95 -2.04 3.95
N ALA A 283 -10.23 -2.27 5.23
CA ALA A 283 -10.11 -1.24 6.26
C ALA A 283 -9.47 -1.83 7.50
N VAL A 284 -8.40 -1.18 7.98
CA VAL A 284 -7.72 -1.50 9.24
C VAL A 284 -8.13 -0.46 10.27
N VAL A 285 -8.93 -0.88 11.23
CA VAL A 285 -9.49 -0.04 12.29
C VAL A 285 -8.81 -0.37 13.61
N GLN A 286 -8.16 0.58 14.25
CA GLN A 286 -7.50 0.40 15.52
C GLN A 286 -8.35 0.96 16.66
N LYS A 287 -8.51 0.19 17.75
CA LYS A 287 -9.11 0.72 18.97
C LYS A 287 -8.12 1.64 19.67
N THR A 288 -8.58 2.84 19.99
CA THR A 288 -7.81 3.86 20.68
C THR A 288 -8.41 4.16 22.05
N GLU A 289 -7.63 4.80 22.90
CA GLU A 289 -8.17 5.39 24.13
C GLU A 289 -9.15 6.53 23.81
N PRO A 290 -10.10 6.83 24.71
CA PRO A 290 -10.86 8.07 24.63
C PRO A 290 -9.91 9.26 24.47
N ASP A 291 -10.25 10.19 23.58
CA ASP A 291 -9.48 11.41 23.31
C ASP A 291 -8.08 11.23 22.71
N GLN A 292 -7.72 10.03 22.25
CA GLN A 292 -6.51 9.84 21.45
C GLN A 292 -6.73 10.29 20.01
N THR A 293 -5.64 10.70 19.34
CA THR A 293 -5.67 11.11 17.94
C THR A 293 -6.19 10.01 17.02
N LEU A 294 -7.16 10.35 16.17
CA LEU A 294 -7.73 9.49 15.15
C LEU A 294 -7.20 9.84 13.77
N ARG A 295 -6.95 11.12 13.51
CA ARG A 295 -6.55 11.59 12.19
C ARG A 295 -5.73 12.86 12.28
N VAL A 296 -4.68 12.93 11.47
CA VAL A 296 -3.93 14.17 11.25
C VAL A 296 -4.03 14.54 9.78
N ARG A 297 -4.46 15.78 9.50
CA ARG A 297 -4.73 16.25 8.13
C ARG A 297 -4.48 17.73 7.96
N GLU A 298 -4.32 18.13 6.71
CA GLU A 298 -4.28 19.54 6.36
C GLU A 298 -5.64 20.21 6.65
N HIS A 299 -5.60 21.42 7.20
CA HIS A 299 -6.80 22.22 7.44
C HIS A 299 -6.87 23.46 6.54
N ARG A 300 -5.82 24.28 6.53
CA ARG A 300 -5.76 25.50 5.70
C ARG A 300 -4.33 25.93 5.40
N GLY A 301 -4.16 26.65 4.29
CA GLY A 301 -2.90 27.34 3.98
C GLY A 301 -2.61 28.48 4.96
N VAL A 302 -1.33 28.77 5.14
CA VAL A 302 -0.82 29.87 5.98
C VAL A 302 -0.11 30.88 5.08
N SER A 303 -0.40 32.16 5.24
CA SER A 303 0.14 33.24 4.41
C SER A 303 1.59 33.61 4.71
N ARG A 304 2.11 33.20 5.88
CA ARG A 304 3.50 33.44 6.28
C ARG A 304 4.43 32.69 5.35
N ALA A 305 5.50 33.36 4.92
CA ALA A 305 6.52 32.76 4.08
C ALA A 305 7.16 31.51 4.75
N PRO A 306 7.57 30.52 3.94
CA PRO A 306 8.41 29.42 4.40
C PRO A 306 9.75 29.93 4.96
N TYR A 307 10.27 29.26 5.99
CA TYR A 307 11.56 29.57 6.63
C TYR A 307 12.38 28.33 6.96
N TYR A 308 11.75 27.15 7.06
CA TYR A 308 12.41 25.88 7.35
C TYR A 308 12.93 25.22 6.07
N LEU A 309 12.07 25.06 5.05
CA LEU A 309 12.46 24.55 3.75
C LEU A 309 13.09 25.65 2.91
N GLN A 310 14.28 25.40 2.38
CA GLN A 310 15.05 26.33 1.56
C GLN A 310 14.99 25.92 0.09
N MET A 311 14.56 26.84 -0.77
CA MET A 311 14.60 26.67 -2.22
C MET A 311 15.94 27.16 -2.77
N ALA A 312 16.50 26.43 -3.73
CA ALA A 312 17.65 26.84 -4.52
C ALA A 312 17.42 26.50 -6.00
N HIS A 313 17.97 27.33 -6.88
CA HIS A 313 17.81 27.18 -8.32
C HIS A 313 19.15 26.89 -9.00
N PHE A 314 19.11 26.02 -9.99
CA PHE A 314 20.29 25.56 -10.72
C PHE A 314 20.06 25.61 -12.22
N LYS A 315 21.13 25.83 -12.97
CA LYS A 315 21.15 25.74 -14.42
C LYS A 315 22.19 24.71 -14.86
N ASN A 316 21.79 23.78 -15.73
CA ASN A 316 22.75 22.92 -16.44
C ASN A 316 23.48 23.76 -17.49
N ARG A 317 24.82 23.81 -17.41
CA ARG A 317 25.66 24.60 -18.32
C ARG A 317 25.75 24.03 -19.74
N ILE A 318 25.50 22.74 -19.90
CA ILE A 318 25.57 22.02 -21.17
C ILE A 318 24.22 22.09 -21.88
N THR A 319 23.14 21.65 -21.22
CA THR A 319 21.81 21.61 -21.84
C THR A 319 21.09 22.97 -21.80
N GLY A 320 21.41 23.79 -20.80
CA GLY A 320 20.74 25.07 -20.57
C GLY A 320 19.50 24.97 -19.67
N ASP A 321 19.09 23.76 -19.28
CA ASP A 321 17.89 23.50 -18.48
C ASP A 321 17.99 24.10 -17.07
N SER A 322 16.85 24.50 -16.51
CA SER A 322 16.75 25.07 -15.17
C SER A 322 16.04 24.11 -14.21
N TYR A 323 16.49 24.09 -12.96
CA TYR A 323 16.03 23.17 -11.92
C TYR A 323 15.77 23.93 -10.62
N ASP A 324 14.66 23.59 -9.96
CA ASP A 324 14.39 24.01 -8.59
C ASP A 324 14.65 22.84 -7.65
N MET A 325 15.21 23.12 -6.49
CA MET A 325 15.46 22.10 -5.47
C MET A 325 15.10 22.61 -4.09
N VAL A 326 14.43 21.77 -3.32
CA VAL A 326 14.16 22.04 -1.91
C VAL A 326 15.17 21.31 -1.02
N SER A 327 15.59 21.95 0.05
CA SER A 327 16.42 21.33 1.10
C SER A 327 15.84 21.62 2.47
N ARG A 328 16.04 20.69 3.40
CA ARG A 328 15.81 20.92 4.82
C ARG A 328 17.16 21.18 5.51
N PRO A 329 17.16 21.84 6.69
CA PRO A 329 18.39 22.06 7.43
C PRO A 329 19.04 20.73 7.86
N GLY A 330 20.38 20.74 7.94
CA GLY A 330 21.14 19.62 8.50
C GLY A 330 21.27 18.39 7.58
N LYS A 331 21.81 17.31 8.17
CA LYS A 331 21.91 15.99 7.54
C LYS A 331 20.88 15.05 8.15
N VAL A 332 20.44 14.07 7.37
CA VAL A 332 19.43 13.09 7.78
C VAL A 332 20.05 11.70 7.86
N TYR A 333 19.84 11.05 9.00
CA TYR A 333 20.24 9.66 9.22
C TYR A 333 19.04 8.80 9.58
N ASP A 334 18.85 7.71 8.83
CA ASP A 334 17.95 6.63 9.22
C ASP A 334 18.67 5.67 10.16
N VAL A 335 18.03 5.42 11.29
CA VAL A 335 18.54 4.57 12.36
C VAL A 335 17.67 3.32 12.40
N ILE A 336 18.29 2.16 12.17
CA ILE A 336 17.61 0.88 12.04
C ILE A 336 18.15 -0.07 13.13
N PRO A 337 17.58 -0.04 14.35
CA PRO A 337 17.91 -1.00 15.39
C PRO A 337 17.27 -2.35 15.05
N TYR A 338 18.04 -3.42 15.20
CA TYR A 338 17.59 -4.78 14.94
C TYR A 338 18.15 -5.77 15.96
N GLY A 339 17.41 -6.84 16.18
CA GLY A 339 17.80 -7.92 17.09
C GLY A 339 17.03 -9.20 16.78
N TRP A 340 16.97 -10.09 17.76
CA TRP A 340 16.20 -11.32 17.69
C TRP A 340 15.24 -11.37 18.86
N ASN A 341 14.01 -11.82 18.63
CA ASN A 341 13.06 -12.06 19.70
C ASN A 341 13.38 -13.37 20.45
N ASP A 342 12.65 -13.66 21.53
CA ASP A 342 12.86 -14.86 22.36
C ASP A 342 12.65 -16.19 21.60
N ARG A 343 12.03 -16.13 20.42
CA ARG A 343 11.81 -17.29 19.53
C ARG A 343 12.86 -17.39 18.42
N GLY A 344 13.85 -16.50 18.39
CA GLY A 344 14.91 -16.47 17.39
C GLY A 344 14.51 -15.86 16.06
N HIS A 345 13.40 -15.10 16.00
CA HIS A 345 13.00 -14.39 14.78
C HIS A 345 13.65 -13.00 14.71
N PRO A 346 14.12 -12.58 13.53
CA PRO A 346 14.72 -11.26 13.33
C PRO A 346 13.67 -10.16 13.47
N VAL A 347 13.95 -9.17 14.30
CA VAL A 347 13.07 -8.02 14.54
C VAL A 347 13.79 -6.70 14.28
N ILE A 348 13.04 -5.70 13.84
CA ILE A 348 13.48 -4.31 13.83
C ILE A 348 12.66 -3.47 14.79
N TYR A 349 13.28 -2.41 15.33
CA TYR A 349 12.60 -1.44 16.19
C TYR A 349 12.33 -0.18 15.37
N ALA A 350 11.10 -0.05 14.89
CA ALA A 350 10.65 1.07 14.08
C ALA A 350 9.68 1.94 14.86
N LYS A 351 9.48 3.19 14.43
CA LYS A 351 8.40 3.99 14.97
C LYS A 351 7.07 3.41 14.52
N SER A 352 6.09 3.42 15.41
CA SER A 352 4.73 2.97 15.19
C SER A 352 3.77 4.11 15.50
N GLY A 353 2.86 4.39 14.57
CA GLY A 353 1.84 5.42 14.75
C GLY A 353 2.40 6.84 14.83
N TYR A 354 3.55 7.12 14.21
CA TYR A 354 4.16 8.45 14.23
C TYR A 354 3.42 9.42 13.28
N PRO A 355 3.05 10.64 13.71
CA PRO A 355 2.35 11.60 12.85
C PRO A 355 3.17 12.06 11.62
N ARG A 356 2.59 11.85 10.45
CA ARG A 356 3.07 12.27 9.12
C ARG A 356 1.93 12.93 8.34
N PRO A 357 1.62 14.20 8.64
CA PRO A 357 0.41 14.83 8.12
C PRO A 357 0.40 15.04 6.60
N LEU A 358 1.59 15.05 5.96
CA LEU A 358 1.72 15.28 4.52
C LEU A 358 1.05 14.19 3.67
N VAL A 359 0.87 12.98 4.19
CA VAL A 359 0.13 11.90 3.51
C VAL A 359 -1.36 12.24 3.33
N ASN A 360 -1.85 13.22 4.09
CA ASN A 360 -3.24 13.71 4.11
C ASN A 360 -3.35 15.18 3.69
N CYS A 361 -2.43 15.66 2.85
CA CYS A 361 -2.55 16.97 2.22
C CYS A 361 -3.76 17.02 1.27
N HIS A 362 -4.38 18.19 1.16
CA HIS A 362 -5.37 18.41 0.12
C HIS A 362 -4.72 18.30 -1.27
N PRO A 363 -5.38 17.65 -2.24
CA PRO A 363 -4.91 17.60 -3.62
C PRO A 363 -4.51 18.97 -4.17
N ARG A 364 -3.31 19.08 -4.75
CA ARG A 364 -2.87 20.27 -5.51
C ARG A 364 -3.00 20.01 -7.00
N GLN A 365 -3.31 21.04 -7.79
CA GLN A 365 -3.49 20.93 -9.24
C GLN A 365 -4.46 19.81 -9.63
N MET A 366 -5.53 19.66 -8.83
CA MET A 366 -6.50 18.56 -8.95
C MET A 366 -5.90 17.14 -8.86
N THR A 367 -4.65 16.94 -8.41
CA THR A 367 -3.99 15.62 -8.34
C THR A 367 -4.91 14.55 -7.75
N ALA A 368 -5.18 13.50 -8.52
CA ALA A 368 -6.05 12.42 -8.08
C ALA A 368 -5.30 11.39 -7.23
N ASN A 369 -5.99 10.80 -6.25
CA ASN A 369 -5.53 9.59 -5.57
C ASN A 369 -5.83 8.38 -6.48
N LEU A 370 -4.85 7.96 -7.28
CA LEU A 370 -5.08 7.00 -8.36
C LEU A 370 -5.52 5.62 -7.86
N ASP A 371 -4.96 5.14 -6.75
CA ASP A 371 -5.24 3.81 -6.20
C ASP A 371 -6.30 3.80 -5.09
N GLY A 372 -6.81 4.97 -4.69
CA GLY A 372 -7.84 5.10 -3.66
C GLY A 372 -7.40 4.73 -2.25
N ARG A 373 -6.10 4.53 -1.99
CA ARG A 373 -5.57 4.20 -0.65
C ARG A 373 -5.47 5.43 0.23
N THR A 374 -5.80 5.28 1.50
CA THR A 374 -5.73 6.38 2.48
C THR A 374 -5.22 5.89 3.83
N TRP A 375 -4.54 6.78 4.57
CA TRP A 375 -4.01 6.51 5.91
C TRP A 375 -4.53 7.53 6.91
N SER A 376 -4.51 7.16 8.19
CA SER A 376 -4.86 8.11 9.28
C SER A 376 -3.89 9.30 9.40
N GLY A 377 -2.71 9.22 8.78
CA GLY A 377 -1.59 10.14 9.03
C GLY A 377 -0.65 9.66 10.13
N HIS A 378 -0.86 8.46 10.67
CA HIS A 378 0.02 7.81 11.64
C HIS A 378 0.75 6.65 10.96
N MET A 379 2.06 6.82 10.75
CA MET A 379 2.84 5.93 9.89
C MET A 379 3.84 5.10 10.70
N VAL A 380 4.22 3.96 10.13
CA VAL A 380 5.41 3.21 10.54
C VAL A 380 6.58 3.74 9.73
N GLU A 381 7.69 4.06 10.38
CA GLU A 381 8.87 4.65 9.73
C GLU A 381 10.15 4.37 10.53
N PRO A 382 11.34 4.62 9.95
CA PRO A 382 12.60 4.49 10.67
C PRO A 382 12.66 5.42 11.88
N LEU A 383 13.51 5.08 12.85
CA LEU A 383 14.04 6.12 13.72
C LEU A 383 14.90 7.06 12.86
N ALA A 384 14.79 8.36 13.07
CA ALA A 384 15.52 9.34 12.26
C ALA A 384 16.16 10.41 13.14
N VAL A 385 17.42 10.72 12.81
CA VAL A 385 18.14 11.90 13.29
C VAL A 385 18.12 12.94 12.17
N ALA A 386 17.76 14.18 12.52
CA ALA A 386 17.94 15.34 11.68
C ALA A 386 18.72 16.42 12.44
N ASN A 387 19.32 17.38 11.73
CA ASN A 387 19.99 18.55 12.31
C ASN A 387 21.19 18.26 13.23
N ILE A 388 22.01 17.24 12.93
CA ILE A 388 23.19 16.87 13.75
C ILE A 388 24.14 18.07 14.02
N LYS A 389 24.33 18.96 13.04
CA LYS A 389 25.21 20.15 13.18
C LYS A 389 24.75 21.15 14.24
N GLU A 390 23.43 21.28 14.48
CA GLU A 390 22.91 22.17 15.54
C GLU A 390 23.11 21.60 16.95
N GLN A 391 23.36 20.29 17.06
CA GLN A 391 23.60 19.61 18.35
C GLN A 391 25.07 19.66 18.81
N GLY A 392 25.96 20.34 18.06
CA GLY A 392 27.36 20.54 18.44
C GLY A 392 28.21 19.27 18.51
N CYS A 393 27.75 18.16 17.90
CA CYS A 393 28.41 16.86 17.93
C CYS A 393 28.79 16.40 16.52
N GLU A 394 30.08 16.19 16.25
CA GLU A 394 30.57 15.68 14.96
C GLU A 394 30.51 14.14 14.87
N ASP A 395 30.43 13.43 15.99
CA ASP A 395 30.38 11.97 16.02
C ASP A 395 28.93 11.45 15.93
N VAL A 396 28.58 10.89 14.78
CA VAL A 396 27.28 10.25 14.50
C VAL A 396 26.98 9.14 15.50
N SER A 397 27.99 8.38 15.94
CA SER A 397 27.81 7.25 16.86
C SER A 397 27.28 7.70 18.22
N LEU A 398 27.79 8.83 18.74
CA LEU A 398 27.31 9.41 20.00
C LEU A 398 25.87 9.91 19.88
N VAL A 399 25.53 10.56 18.76
CA VAL A 399 24.17 11.05 18.51
C VAL A 399 23.18 9.89 18.39
N VAL A 400 23.59 8.83 17.70
CA VAL A 400 22.81 7.59 17.56
C VAL A 400 22.57 6.92 18.91
N LYS A 401 23.61 6.73 19.73
CA LYS A 401 23.48 6.15 21.08
C LYS A 401 22.52 6.96 21.95
N ARG A 402 22.64 8.29 21.91
CA ARG A 402 21.72 9.19 22.63
C ARG A 402 20.27 9.02 22.15
N LEU A 403 20.06 9.02 20.82
CA LEU A 403 18.74 8.81 20.24
C LEU A 403 18.14 7.47 20.70
N LEU A 404 18.92 6.39 20.68
CA LEU A 404 18.43 5.08 21.08
C LEU A 404 18.03 5.04 22.54
N LYS A 405 18.82 5.65 23.43
CA LYS A 405 18.47 5.76 24.85
C LYS A 405 17.20 6.58 25.07
N GLU A 406 17.13 7.77 24.49
CA GLU A 406 16.03 8.73 24.71
C GLU A 406 14.72 8.28 24.07
N ARG A 407 14.79 7.73 22.86
CA ARG A 407 13.60 7.44 22.04
C ARG A 407 13.22 5.97 22.03
N ALA A 408 14.19 5.07 22.01
CA ALA A 408 13.94 3.63 21.93
C ALA A 408 14.15 2.89 23.25
N GLY A 409 14.76 3.53 24.26
CA GLY A 409 14.98 2.95 25.59
C GLY A 409 16.18 2.01 25.69
N PHE A 410 17.03 1.92 24.67
CA PHE A 410 18.22 1.06 24.74
C PHE A 410 19.34 1.74 25.52
N GLU A 411 19.84 1.04 26.55
CA GLU A 411 21.05 1.44 27.26
C GLU A 411 22.30 1.12 26.44
N GLU A 412 23.41 1.80 26.73
CA GLU A 412 24.65 1.64 25.95
C GLU A 412 25.18 0.21 25.96
N GLY A 413 25.01 -0.52 27.07
CA GLY A 413 25.39 -1.93 27.18
C GLY A 413 24.50 -2.89 26.37
N GLN A 414 23.37 -2.42 25.82
CA GLN A 414 22.50 -3.21 24.94
C GLN A 414 22.84 -3.01 23.45
N ILE A 415 23.77 -2.11 23.13
CA ILE A 415 24.18 -1.81 21.76
C ILE A 415 25.44 -2.60 21.43
N ASP A 416 25.31 -3.65 20.63
CA ASP A 416 26.40 -4.56 20.30
C ASP A 416 27.31 -3.99 19.21
N LYS A 417 26.70 -3.48 18.13
CA LYS A 417 27.42 -3.06 16.93
C LYS A 417 26.63 -2.00 16.17
N ILE A 418 27.32 -0.93 15.77
CA ILE A 418 26.82 0.07 14.82
C ILE A 418 27.57 -0.13 13.50
N THR A 419 26.84 -0.32 12.41
CA THR A 419 27.40 -0.54 11.07
C THR A 419 26.77 0.45 10.09
N PRO A 420 27.55 1.09 9.21
CA PRO A 420 26.98 1.88 8.12
C PRO A 420 26.04 1.03 7.27
N GLY A 421 24.90 1.61 6.88
CA GLY A 421 23.95 1.03 5.93
C GLY A 421 24.11 1.63 4.54
N LEU A 422 22.98 1.94 3.91
CA LEU A 422 22.91 2.55 2.60
C LEU A 422 23.11 4.07 2.66
N SER A 423 23.43 4.69 1.53
CA SER A 423 23.28 6.13 1.36
C SER A 423 22.63 6.45 0.02
N TYR A 424 21.60 7.29 0.04
CA TYR A 424 20.68 7.42 -1.09
C TYR A 424 20.01 8.80 -1.15
N PHE A 425 19.55 9.13 -2.36
CA PHE A 425 18.68 10.26 -2.66
C PHE A 425 17.27 9.73 -2.88
N THR A 426 16.29 10.28 -2.17
CA THR A 426 14.88 9.83 -2.27
C THR A 426 14.13 10.41 -3.45
N ALA A 427 14.53 11.61 -3.89
CA ALA A 427 13.96 12.32 -5.04
C ALA A 427 15.02 13.30 -5.57
N PRO A 428 16.09 12.81 -6.23
CA PRO A 428 17.25 13.64 -6.60
C PRO A 428 16.92 14.78 -7.57
N ALA A 429 15.78 14.74 -8.25
CA ALA A 429 15.29 15.83 -9.09
C ALA A 429 14.71 17.01 -8.29
N ASP A 430 14.13 16.73 -7.12
CA ASP A 430 13.29 17.69 -6.39
C ASP A 430 13.90 18.09 -5.03
N ILE A 431 14.61 17.18 -4.37
CA ILE A 431 15.13 17.33 -3.01
C ILE A 431 16.67 17.31 -3.04
N ASN A 432 17.29 18.41 -2.59
CA ASN A 432 18.72 18.48 -2.34
C ASN A 432 19.05 17.93 -0.94
N GLU A 433 18.90 16.62 -0.78
CA GLU A 433 19.19 15.89 0.44
C GLU A 433 19.75 14.50 0.10
N LYS A 434 20.88 14.16 0.73
CA LYS A 434 21.38 12.78 0.78
C LYS A 434 21.10 12.20 2.15
N VAL A 435 20.40 11.08 2.18
CA VAL A 435 20.12 10.31 3.39
C VAL A 435 21.19 9.24 3.55
N SER A 436 21.61 8.99 4.78
CA SER A 436 22.45 7.83 5.13
C SER A 436 21.73 6.97 6.16
N SER A 437 21.92 5.66 6.14
CA SER A 437 21.37 4.78 7.18
C SER A 437 22.47 4.12 8.01
N VAL A 438 22.10 3.72 9.23
CA VAL A 438 22.94 2.95 10.14
C VAL A 438 22.16 1.77 10.70
N PHE A 439 22.76 0.59 10.63
CA PHE A 439 22.24 -0.63 11.24
C PHE A 439 22.81 -0.81 12.63
N ILE A 440 21.95 -1.09 13.61
CA ILE A 440 22.35 -1.19 15.02
C ILE A 440 21.89 -2.52 15.58
N LYS A 441 22.85 -3.41 15.84
CA LYS A 441 22.56 -4.67 16.52
C LYS A 441 22.33 -4.39 18.01
N VAL A 442 21.20 -4.86 18.52
CA VAL A 442 20.83 -4.78 19.95
C VAL A 442 20.52 -6.17 20.51
N SER A 443 20.78 -6.36 21.81
CA SER A 443 20.64 -7.67 22.48
C SER A 443 19.17 -8.07 22.74
N SER A 444 18.31 -7.12 23.08
CA SER A 444 16.83 -7.22 23.11
C SER A 444 16.25 -5.90 23.67
N GLY A 445 15.01 -5.59 23.34
CA GLY A 445 14.31 -4.39 23.81
C GLY A 445 12.84 -4.68 24.10
N ASP A 446 12.14 -3.68 24.65
CA ASP A 446 10.69 -3.75 24.86
C ASP A 446 9.98 -4.00 23.53
N TYR A 447 8.90 -4.80 23.57
CA TYR A 447 8.07 -5.00 22.39
C TYR A 447 7.47 -3.69 21.87
N GLU A 448 6.99 -2.83 22.77
CA GLU A 448 6.47 -1.52 22.42
C GLU A 448 6.75 -0.53 23.54
N ARG A 449 7.24 0.66 23.16
CA ARG A 449 7.61 1.73 24.08
C ARG A 449 7.10 3.06 23.55
N ASP A 450 6.23 3.71 24.32
CA ASP A 450 5.73 5.06 23.98
C ASP A 450 6.86 6.08 23.84
N LEU A 451 6.76 6.91 22.81
CA LEU A 451 7.58 8.11 22.67
C LEU A 451 6.96 9.25 23.49
N LYS A 452 7.72 9.85 24.41
CA LYS A 452 7.21 10.85 25.37
C LYS A 452 7.93 12.21 25.31
N GLY A 453 8.46 12.60 24.14
CA GLY A 453 9.31 13.79 24.00
C GLY A 453 8.66 15.00 23.32
N ARG A 454 7.41 14.88 22.85
CA ARG A 454 6.76 15.82 21.92
C ARG A 454 7.58 16.09 20.67
N PHE A 455 8.24 15.05 20.16
CA PHE A 455 9.10 15.12 18.98
C PHE A 455 8.32 15.37 17.69
N SER A 456 7.04 14.98 17.62
CA SER A 456 6.22 15.12 16.42
C SER A 456 5.70 16.53 16.19
N GLY A 457 5.60 17.35 17.25
CA GLY A 457 4.88 18.62 17.22
C GLY A 457 3.35 18.47 17.26
N PHE A 458 2.84 17.24 17.42
CA PHE A 458 1.41 16.91 17.50
C PHE A 458 1.05 16.29 18.87
N SER A 459 -0.20 15.82 19.04
CA SER A 459 -0.70 15.39 20.36
C SER A 459 -0.06 14.09 20.86
N ALA A 460 0.44 13.27 19.94
CA ALA A 460 1.16 12.03 20.21
C ALA A 460 2.45 11.93 19.40
N ASP A 461 3.44 11.22 19.94
CA ASP A 461 4.67 10.88 19.21
C ASP A 461 4.64 9.45 18.65
N GLY A 462 3.57 8.68 18.92
CA GLY A 462 3.54 7.24 18.66
C GLY A 462 4.40 6.46 19.64
N SER A 463 4.91 5.31 19.20
CA SER A 463 5.75 4.40 19.98
C SER A 463 6.95 3.93 19.15
N VAL A 464 7.95 3.33 19.79
CA VAL A 464 8.93 2.46 19.14
C VAL A 464 8.47 1.04 19.39
N ARG A 465 8.29 0.26 18.32
CA ARG A 465 7.77 -1.09 18.37
C ARG A 465 8.70 -2.06 17.68
N ALA A 466 8.86 -3.24 18.28
CA ALA A 466 9.51 -4.39 17.69
C ALA A 466 8.57 -5.02 16.66
N TYR A 467 9.05 -5.12 15.43
CA TYR A 467 8.36 -5.75 14.33
C TYR A 467 9.17 -6.91 13.80
N ASP A 468 8.51 -8.02 13.51
CA ASP A 468 9.08 -9.06 12.67
C ASP A 468 9.37 -8.51 11.27
N ILE A 469 10.58 -8.75 10.77
CA ILE A 469 11.01 -8.25 9.46
C ILE A 469 10.12 -8.76 8.33
N GLN A 470 9.70 -10.02 8.38
CA GLN A 470 8.89 -10.63 7.32
C GLN A 470 7.48 -10.04 7.34
N ASP A 471 6.91 -9.83 8.53
CA ASP A 471 5.58 -9.25 8.65
C ASP A 471 5.57 -7.81 8.11
N LEU A 472 6.57 -7.00 8.41
CA LEU A 472 6.67 -5.66 7.81
C LEU A 472 6.72 -5.70 6.29
N LEU A 473 7.56 -6.55 5.70
CA LEU A 473 7.63 -6.67 4.23
C LEU A 473 6.29 -7.08 3.63
N ARG A 474 5.57 -8.03 4.24
CA ARG A 474 4.21 -8.38 3.81
C ARG A 474 3.26 -7.19 3.88
N GLY A 475 3.35 -6.39 4.95
CA GLY A 475 2.57 -5.16 5.12
C GLY A 475 2.85 -4.12 4.04
N VAL A 476 4.09 -4.04 3.56
CA VAL A 476 4.45 -3.18 2.41
C VAL A 476 3.88 -3.75 1.11
N GLN A 477 3.99 -5.05 0.87
CA GLN A 477 3.48 -5.70 -0.35
C GLN A 477 1.97 -5.53 -0.58
N VAL A 478 1.20 -5.27 0.48
CA VAL A 478 -0.25 -5.00 0.41
C VAL A 478 -0.60 -3.50 0.49
N GLY A 479 0.44 -2.64 0.50
CA GLY A 479 0.32 -1.19 0.49
C GLY A 479 -0.07 -0.56 1.83
N MET A 480 -0.17 -1.36 2.90
CA MET A 480 -0.48 -0.83 4.23
C MET A 480 0.64 0.06 4.75
N LEU A 481 1.88 -0.31 4.45
CA LEU A 481 3.09 0.44 4.80
C LEU A 481 3.68 1.08 3.53
N ALA A 482 3.57 2.39 3.40
CA ALA A 482 3.93 3.14 2.19
C ALA A 482 5.22 3.99 2.36
N GLU A 483 6.12 3.58 3.25
CA GLU A 483 7.37 4.30 3.56
C GLU A 483 8.58 3.59 2.95
N ALA A 484 9.12 4.15 1.87
CA ALA A 484 10.15 3.49 1.08
C ALA A 484 11.51 3.36 1.77
N ARG A 485 11.85 4.29 2.69
CA ARG A 485 13.18 4.31 3.32
C ARG A 485 13.31 3.13 4.29
N LEU A 486 12.28 2.83 5.07
CA LEU A 486 12.25 1.69 5.96
C LEU A 486 12.34 0.38 5.18
N GLU A 487 11.49 0.21 4.16
CA GLU A 487 11.46 -1.00 3.35
C GLU A 487 12.81 -1.31 2.70
N MET A 488 13.40 -0.32 2.02
CA MET A 488 14.68 -0.47 1.36
C MET A 488 15.79 -0.88 2.34
N ASN A 489 15.80 -0.27 3.53
CA ASN A 489 16.75 -0.62 4.59
C ASN A 489 16.49 -2.02 5.16
N ILE A 490 15.24 -2.49 5.21
CA ILE A 490 14.94 -3.88 5.59
C ILE A 490 15.55 -4.85 4.58
N TYR A 491 15.35 -4.66 3.28
CA TYR A 491 15.98 -5.52 2.26
C TYR A 491 17.51 -5.52 2.35
N ALA A 492 18.13 -4.35 2.51
CA ALA A 492 19.58 -4.26 2.67
C ALA A 492 20.09 -4.95 3.94
N LEU A 493 19.36 -4.83 5.05
CA LEU A 493 19.68 -5.52 6.29
C LEU A 493 19.53 -7.04 6.14
N MET A 494 18.44 -7.52 5.54
CA MET A 494 18.22 -8.95 5.28
C MET A 494 19.32 -9.54 4.40
N ARG A 495 19.74 -8.81 3.35
CA ARG A 495 20.90 -9.20 2.53
C ARG A 495 22.13 -9.31 3.42
N THR A 496 22.44 -8.30 4.21
CA THR A 496 23.63 -8.29 5.09
C THR A 496 23.62 -9.44 6.12
N LEU A 497 22.44 -9.87 6.56
CA LEU A 497 22.27 -10.95 7.55
C LEU A 497 22.09 -12.33 6.92
N GLY A 498 22.03 -12.46 5.59
CA GLY A 498 21.74 -13.73 4.92
C GLY A 498 20.32 -14.24 5.16
N ILE A 499 19.38 -13.36 5.46
CA ILE A 499 17.97 -13.71 5.69
C ILE A 499 17.23 -13.63 4.35
N ARG A 500 16.56 -14.72 3.99
CA ARG A 500 15.69 -14.78 2.81
C ARG A 500 14.33 -14.14 3.11
N PRO A 501 13.79 -13.26 2.24
CA PRO A 501 12.40 -12.81 2.34
C PRO A 501 11.44 -13.95 2.00
N ASP A 502 10.35 -14.03 2.75
CA ASP A 502 9.28 -14.98 2.46
C ASP A 502 8.65 -14.71 1.09
N GLN A 503 8.02 -15.71 0.48
CA GLN A 503 7.45 -15.59 -0.86
C GLN A 503 6.53 -14.35 -1.00
N SER A 504 6.74 -13.60 -2.08
CA SER A 504 5.95 -12.40 -2.40
C SER A 504 4.45 -12.71 -2.52
N ILE A 505 3.61 -11.85 -1.93
CA ILE A 505 2.14 -11.93 -1.95
C ILE A 505 1.56 -11.44 -3.32
N GLY A 506 2.41 -10.89 -4.19
CA GLY A 506 2.03 -10.29 -5.48
C GLY A 506 1.82 -11.26 -6.65
N ASP A 507 1.69 -10.68 -7.85
CA ASP A 507 1.58 -11.44 -9.10
C ASP A 507 2.88 -12.20 -9.41
N CYS A 508 2.76 -13.31 -10.14
CA CYS A 508 3.91 -13.98 -10.75
C CYS A 508 4.31 -13.23 -12.04
N TYR A 509 5.61 -12.99 -12.22
CA TYR A 509 6.13 -12.26 -13.37
C TYR A 509 6.84 -13.19 -14.35
N ASP A 510 6.16 -13.52 -15.44
CA ASP A 510 6.79 -14.16 -16.60
C ASP A 510 7.59 -13.11 -17.38
N ILE A 511 8.91 -13.11 -17.24
CA ILE A 511 9.80 -12.18 -17.95
C ILE A 511 9.97 -12.66 -19.40
N ALA A 512 9.79 -11.74 -20.35
CA ALA A 512 9.97 -12.04 -21.77
C ALA A 512 11.44 -12.38 -22.08
N GLU A 513 11.63 -13.37 -22.95
CA GLU A 513 12.94 -13.72 -23.49
C GLU A 513 13.26 -12.89 -24.74
N GLY A 514 14.45 -12.30 -24.76
CA GLY A 514 14.93 -11.44 -25.84
C GLY A 514 16.40 -11.71 -26.19
N ASP A 515 16.80 -11.30 -27.39
CA ASP A 515 18.18 -11.41 -27.89
C ASP A 515 18.91 -10.09 -27.68
N MET A 516 19.62 -9.95 -26.54
CA MET A 516 20.29 -8.69 -26.21
C MET A 516 21.65 -8.58 -26.91
N ARG A 517 21.92 -7.40 -27.48
CA ARG A 517 23.16 -7.12 -28.23
C ARG A 517 24.20 -6.44 -27.35
N ASP A 518 23.77 -5.42 -26.60
CA ASP A 518 24.64 -4.60 -25.76
C ASP A 518 24.28 -4.79 -24.29
N ILE A 519 25.08 -5.60 -23.60
CA ILE A 519 24.98 -5.82 -22.15
C ILE A 519 26.13 -5.03 -21.52
N THR A 520 25.80 -4.13 -20.60
CA THR A 520 26.77 -3.31 -19.88
C THR A 520 27.17 -4.03 -18.59
N ALA A 521 28.47 -4.20 -18.35
CA ALA A 521 28.95 -4.69 -17.07
C ALA A 521 28.74 -3.62 -15.99
N PHE A 522 28.51 -4.02 -14.74
CA PHE A 522 28.30 -3.06 -13.65
C PHE A 522 29.47 -2.08 -13.50
N ASP A 523 30.72 -2.55 -13.61
CA ASP A 523 31.90 -1.69 -13.49
C ASP A 523 32.06 -0.70 -14.66
N ASP A 524 31.39 -0.94 -15.79
CA ASP A 524 31.35 -0.05 -16.96
C ASP A 524 30.23 1.00 -16.88
N LEU A 525 29.47 1.02 -15.77
CA LEU A 525 28.58 2.13 -15.42
C LEU A 525 29.41 3.37 -15.05
N SER A 526 29.99 4.01 -16.06
CA SER A 526 30.61 5.31 -15.88
C SER A 526 29.53 6.34 -15.50
N ILE A 527 29.66 6.91 -14.31
CA ILE A 527 28.92 8.09 -13.88
C ILE A 527 29.75 9.33 -14.21
N SER A 528 29.08 10.35 -14.74
CA SER A 528 29.69 11.65 -15.01
C SER A 528 30.35 12.19 -13.73
N GLN A 529 31.66 12.38 -13.78
CA GLN A 529 32.43 13.08 -12.73
C GLN A 529 32.36 14.60 -12.91
N ASP A 530 31.65 15.07 -13.94
CA ASP A 530 31.59 16.47 -14.27
C ASP A 530 30.74 17.25 -13.26
N LYS A 531 30.99 18.57 -13.21
CA LYS A 531 30.19 19.53 -12.45
C LYS A 531 29.46 20.45 -13.42
N VAL A 532 28.37 19.95 -13.97
CA VAL A 532 27.62 20.62 -15.04
C VAL A 532 26.63 21.67 -14.54
N PHE A 533 26.28 21.67 -13.25
CA PHE A 533 25.30 22.59 -12.68
C PHE A 533 25.92 23.82 -12.03
N VAL A 534 25.23 24.95 -12.14
CA VAL A 534 25.52 26.15 -11.36
C VAL A 534 24.28 26.70 -10.70
N ARG A 535 24.47 27.26 -9.51
CA ARG A 535 23.46 28.08 -8.86
C ARG A 535 23.12 29.29 -9.72
N THR A 536 21.85 29.64 -9.74
CA THR A 536 21.31 30.81 -10.42
C THR A 536 20.21 31.43 -9.58
N ASP A 537 19.93 32.72 -9.78
CA ASP A 537 18.77 33.39 -9.18
C ASP A 537 17.49 33.21 -10.02
N LYS A 538 17.61 32.59 -11.21
CA LYS A 538 16.48 32.33 -12.08
C LYS A 538 15.69 31.12 -11.57
N ASP A 539 14.45 31.39 -11.15
CA ASP A 539 13.45 30.38 -10.82
C ASP A 539 13.10 29.53 -12.06
N ALA A 540 13.13 28.20 -11.92
CA ALA A 540 12.69 27.29 -12.97
C ALA A 540 11.16 27.17 -13.02
N GLY A 541 10.47 27.49 -11.91
CA GLY A 541 9.02 27.47 -11.80
C GLY A 541 8.43 26.05 -11.74
N ASN A 542 9.23 25.05 -11.38
CA ASN A 542 8.84 23.63 -11.36
C ASN A 542 8.38 23.17 -9.97
N LEU A 543 8.85 23.83 -8.90
CA LEU A 543 8.49 23.49 -7.52
C LEU A 543 7.94 24.68 -6.75
N LYS A 544 7.09 24.40 -5.76
CA LYS A 544 6.56 25.40 -4.84
C LYS A 544 6.64 24.90 -3.41
N VAL A 545 7.26 25.70 -2.54
CA VAL A 545 7.20 25.49 -1.09
C VAL A 545 5.94 26.16 -0.54
N LEU A 546 5.14 25.37 0.17
CA LEU A 546 3.91 25.77 0.82
C LEU A 546 4.05 25.66 2.33
N ARG A 547 3.20 26.40 3.03
CA ARG A 547 3.02 26.30 4.47
C ARG A 547 1.54 26.15 4.77
N SER A 548 1.20 25.17 5.59
CA SER A 548 -0.19 24.95 6.00
C SER A 548 -0.29 24.63 7.48
N LEU A 549 -1.45 24.95 8.04
CA LEU A 549 -1.87 24.50 9.36
C LEU A 549 -2.50 23.12 9.21
N PHE A 550 -1.96 22.17 9.97
CA PHE A 550 -2.46 20.82 10.14
C PHE A 550 -3.16 20.71 11.48
N ILE A 551 -4.20 19.89 11.51
CA ILE A 551 -4.98 19.61 12.70
C ILE A 551 -4.86 18.14 13.05
N ASP A 552 -4.74 17.90 14.34
CA ASP A 552 -4.75 16.59 14.95
C ASP A 552 -6.08 16.43 15.69
N GLU A 553 -6.90 15.48 15.22
CA GLU A 553 -8.30 15.34 15.60
C GLU A 553 -8.52 14.05 16.39
N ALA A 554 -9.24 14.16 17.50
CA ALA A 554 -9.88 13.05 18.19
C ALA A 554 -11.39 13.06 17.92
N LYS A 555 -12.12 12.10 18.51
CA LYS A 555 -13.58 12.07 18.45
C LYS A 555 -14.16 13.41 18.94
N ASN A 556 -14.81 14.14 18.03
CA ASN A 556 -15.51 15.40 18.28
C ASN A 556 -14.65 16.57 18.80
N LYS A 557 -13.31 16.52 18.70
CA LYS A 557 -12.45 17.63 19.12
C LYS A 557 -11.11 17.69 18.41
N VAL A 558 -10.56 18.89 18.29
CA VAL A 558 -9.16 19.12 17.87
C VAL A 558 -8.26 19.02 19.10
N LEU A 559 -7.27 18.14 19.06
CA LEU A 559 -6.30 17.94 20.14
C LEU A 559 -5.19 18.99 20.10
N THR A 560 -4.65 19.24 18.90
CA THR A 560 -3.62 20.25 18.68
C THR A 560 -3.59 20.65 17.22
N THR A 561 -2.85 21.72 16.92
CA THR A 561 -2.56 22.18 15.57
C THR A 561 -1.05 22.38 15.41
N GLY A 562 -0.56 22.18 14.19
CA GLY A 562 0.84 22.33 13.86
C GLY A 562 1.01 22.92 12.47
N GLU A 563 1.89 23.90 12.31
CA GLU A 563 2.22 24.43 10.99
C GLU A 563 3.40 23.65 10.41
N LEU A 564 3.25 23.16 9.18
CA LEU A 564 4.33 22.46 8.47
C LEU A 564 4.57 23.11 7.11
N GLU A 565 5.82 23.06 6.69
CA GLU A 565 6.26 23.41 5.35
C GLU A 565 6.47 22.14 4.53
N PHE A 566 6.06 22.18 3.27
CA PHE A 566 6.20 21.06 2.33
C PHE A 566 6.31 21.57 0.90
N CYS A 567 6.89 20.74 0.04
CA CYS A 567 7.08 21.04 -1.37
C CYS A 567 6.06 20.28 -2.22
N VAL A 568 5.58 20.91 -3.29
CA VAL A 568 4.73 20.32 -4.32
C VAL A 568 5.20 20.76 -5.70
N PRO A 569 4.90 20.01 -6.76
CA PRO A 569 5.05 20.50 -8.13
C PRO A 569 4.30 21.82 -8.34
N ALA A 570 4.91 22.77 -9.03
CA ALA A 570 4.32 24.05 -9.39
C ALA A 570 3.51 23.96 -10.70
N TYR A 571 2.61 24.93 -10.89
CA TYR A 571 1.76 25.00 -12.08
C TYR A 571 2.55 25.63 -13.22
N GLN A 572 2.58 24.97 -14.38
CA GLN A 572 3.25 25.49 -15.58
C GLN A 572 2.22 26.20 -16.49
N SER A 573 2.52 27.44 -16.88
CA SER A 573 1.60 28.30 -17.65
C SER A 573 1.35 27.86 -19.10
N ASP A 574 2.14 26.90 -19.58
CA ASP A 574 2.32 26.52 -20.99
C ASP A 574 1.72 25.16 -21.39
N GLY A 575 0.94 24.52 -20.51
CA GLY A 575 -0.21 23.72 -20.99
C GLY A 575 -0.30 22.25 -20.59
N GLU A 576 0.57 21.68 -19.74
CA GLU A 576 0.29 20.40 -19.10
C GLU A 576 0.46 20.48 -17.58
N ASP A 577 -0.67 20.52 -16.86
CA ASP A 577 -0.70 20.45 -15.40
C ASP A 577 -0.03 19.16 -14.91
N VAL A 578 1.01 19.33 -14.10
CA VAL A 578 1.74 18.23 -13.46
C VAL A 578 1.09 17.86 -12.13
N SER A 579 0.94 16.56 -11.90
CA SER A 579 0.39 16.04 -10.64
C SER A 579 1.48 15.71 -9.62
N ALA A 580 1.12 15.54 -8.36
CA ALA A 580 2.03 14.96 -7.35
C ALA A 580 2.19 13.43 -7.49
N ASN A 581 1.74 12.83 -8.60
CA ASN A 581 1.96 11.43 -8.89
C ASN A 581 3.10 11.27 -9.91
N SER A 582 3.92 10.24 -9.73
CA SER A 582 4.93 9.83 -10.70
C SER A 582 4.87 8.31 -10.91
N VAL A 583 5.39 7.86 -12.05
CA VAL A 583 5.58 6.45 -12.36
C VAL A 583 7.06 6.17 -12.55
N ILE A 584 7.55 5.09 -11.96
CA ILE A 584 8.87 4.54 -12.31
C ILE A 584 8.66 3.26 -13.10
N VAL A 585 9.50 3.07 -14.11
CA VAL A 585 9.39 1.97 -15.07
C VAL A 585 10.66 1.16 -15.01
N VAL A 586 10.52 -0.15 -14.83
CA VAL A 586 11.61 -1.11 -14.65
C VAL A 586 11.67 -1.99 -15.89
N PRO A 587 12.51 -1.67 -16.89
CA PRO A 587 12.66 -2.49 -18.09
C PRO A 587 13.40 -3.79 -17.70
N VAL A 588 12.81 -4.95 -17.95
CA VAL A 588 13.39 -6.25 -17.60
C VAL A 588 13.25 -7.22 -18.77
N VAL A 589 14.32 -7.95 -19.07
CA VAL A 589 14.36 -8.98 -20.11
C VAL A 589 15.24 -10.14 -19.68
N LYS A 590 14.86 -11.35 -20.05
CA LYS A 590 15.72 -12.52 -19.89
C LYS A 590 16.50 -12.72 -21.18
N ASP A 591 17.82 -12.56 -21.13
CA ASP A 591 18.65 -12.71 -22.32
C ASP A 591 18.74 -14.20 -22.72
N ARG A 592 18.47 -14.51 -23.98
CA ARG A 592 18.47 -15.90 -24.47
C ARG A 592 19.86 -16.54 -24.47
N LYS A 593 20.92 -15.77 -24.68
CA LYS A 593 22.28 -16.30 -24.83
C LYS A 593 22.89 -16.67 -23.48
N SER A 594 22.76 -15.78 -22.50
CA SER A 594 23.30 -15.94 -21.15
C SER A 594 22.32 -16.56 -20.15
N SER A 595 21.02 -16.56 -20.47
CA SER A 595 19.92 -16.86 -19.55
C SER A 595 19.80 -15.88 -18.36
N ALA A 596 20.62 -14.83 -18.31
CA ALA A 596 20.61 -13.84 -17.24
C ALA A 596 19.39 -12.93 -17.35
N VAL A 597 18.83 -12.55 -16.21
CA VAL A 597 17.83 -11.48 -16.14
C VAL A 597 18.57 -10.14 -16.16
N LEU A 598 18.27 -9.31 -17.16
CA LEU A 598 18.83 -7.98 -17.30
C LEU A 598 17.80 -6.92 -16.92
N MET A 599 18.26 -5.87 -16.24
CA MET A 599 17.47 -4.69 -15.92
C MET A 599 18.03 -3.46 -16.66
N GLY A 600 17.15 -2.68 -17.27
CA GLY A 600 17.48 -1.41 -17.89
C GLY A 600 17.60 -0.30 -16.84
N VAL A 601 18.72 0.42 -16.86
CA VAL A 601 18.96 1.59 -15.98
C VAL A 601 19.36 2.81 -16.81
N GLU A 602 19.01 3.99 -16.32
CA GLU A 602 19.40 5.27 -16.91
C GLU A 602 20.59 5.88 -16.18
N ARG A 603 21.33 6.74 -16.89
CA ARG A 603 22.35 7.61 -16.32
C ARG A 603 21.84 9.04 -16.46
N ARG A 604 21.69 9.73 -15.34
CA ARG A 604 21.17 11.10 -15.32
C ARG A 604 22.06 11.99 -14.46
N GLU A 605 21.98 13.27 -14.72
CA GLU A 605 22.71 14.29 -13.97
C GLU A 605 21.74 15.08 -13.09
N PHE A 606 22.07 15.26 -11.81
CA PHE A 606 21.22 15.98 -10.87
C PHE A 606 22.02 17.03 -10.07
N PRO A 607 21.45 18.23 -9.84
CA PRO A 607 22.13 19.24 -9.03
C PRO A 607 22.29 18.81 -7.55
N SER A 608 21.36 18.02 -7.00
CA SER A 608 21.48 17.47 -5.64
C SER A 608 22.73 16.61 -5.46
N VAL A 609 22.97 15.70 -6.41
CA VAL A 609 24.14 14.81 -6.37
C VAL A 609 25.41 15.64 -6.48
N GLN A 610 25.42 16.69 -7.32
CA GLN A 610 26.56 17.59 -7.42
C GLN A 610 26.85 18.34 -6.12
N GLU A 611 25.83 18.85 -5.45
CA GLU A 611 26.00 19.59 -4.19
C GLU A 611 26.41 18.67 -3.03
N GLN A 612 25.94 17.42 -3.00
CA GLN A 612 26.19 16.49 -1.88
C GLN A 612 27.46 15.66 -2.08
N ASP A 613 27.73 15.20 -3.30
CA ASP A 613 28.82 14.25 -3.62
C ASP A 613 29.93 14.86 -4.48
N GLY A 614 29.74 16.07 -5.01
CA GLY A 614 30.74 16.75 -5.83
C GLY A 614 30.82 16.25 -7.28
N GLN A 615 29.84 15.47 -7.74
CA GLN A 615 29.70 14.99 -9.12
C GLN A 615 28.22 15.07 -9.54
N SER A 616 27.92 15.30 -10.82
CA SER A 616 26.53 15.41 -11.28
C SER A 616 25.85 14.06 -11.52
N GLY A 617 26.61 13.01 -11.89
CA GLY A 617 26.07 11.75 -12.40
C GLY A 617 25.46 10.83 -11.34
N LEU A 618 24.36 10.19 -11.69
CA LEU A 618 23.66 9.17 -10.90
C LEU A 618 23.09 8.08 -11.82
N VAL A 619 23.22 6.81 -11.41
CA VAL A 619 22.51 5.69 -12.03
C VAL A 619 21.12 5.58 -11.38
N THR A 620 20.08 5.56 -12.20
CA THR A 620 18.68 5.61 -11.77
C THR A 620 17.80 4.69 -12.62
N VAL A 621 16.56 4.49 -12.20
CA VAL A 621 15.51 3.88 -13.00
C VAL A 621 14.75 4.95 -13.82
N PRO A 622 14.25 4.65 -15.03
CA PRO A 622 13.35 5.55 -15.76
C PRO A 622 12.16 6.01 -14.92
N GLY A 623 11.94 7.32 -14.86
CA GLY A 623 10.87 7.93 -14.05
C GLY A 623 10.17 9.08 -14.77
N TYR A 624 8.85 9.12 -14.68
CA TYR A 624 8.01 10.12 -15.33
C TYR A 624 7.02 10.74 -14.35
N ARG A 625 6.99 12.08 -14.29
CA ARG A 625 5.93 12.82 -13.61
C ARG A 625 4.63 12.66 -14.41
N LEU A 626 3.51 12.40 -13.74
CA LEU A 626 2.22 12.18 -14.41
C LEU A 626 1.43 13.48 -14.55
N SER A 627 0.72 13.63 -15.67
CA SER A 627 -0.27 14.69 -15.88
C SER A 627 -1.44 14.59 -14.90
N SER A 628 -1.98 15.73 -14.45
CA SER A 628 -3.19 15.81 -13.62
C SER A 628 -4.46 15.27 -14.31
N ALA A 629 -4.41 15.09 -15.63
CA ALA A 629 -5.45 14.47 -16.44
C ALA A 629 -5.60 12.96 -16.17
N ILE A 630 -4.57 12.31 -15.64
CA ILE A 630 -4.66 10.91 -15.19
C ILE A 630 -5.30 10.91 -13.80
N ARG A 631 -6.54 10.39 -13.73
CA ARG A 631 -7.40 10.41 -12.54
C ARG A 631 -7.49 9.06 -11.83
N ASN A 632 -7.10 7.97 -12.48
CA ASN A 632 -7.22 6.62 -11.93
C ASN A 632 -6.23 5.61 -12.57
N LEU A 633 -6.17 4.40 -12.02
CA LEU A 633 -5.27 3.33 -12.48
C LEU A 633 -5.57 2.84 -13.90
N ASP A 634 -6.81 2.84 -14.37
CA ASP A 634 -7.14 2.42 -15.75
C ASP A 634 -6.55 3.41 -16.77
N GLN A 635 -6.61 4.72 -16.47
CA GLN A 635 -6.00 5.77 -17.28
C GLN A 635 -4.47 5.73 -17.20
N LEU A 636 -3.88 5.44 -16.03
CA LEU A 636 -2.45 5.22 -15.89
C LEU A 636 -2.01 4.02 -16.75
N LYS A 637 -2.74 2.91 -16.69
CA LYS A 637 -2.48 1.74 -17.52
C LYS A 637 -2.53 2.11 -19.02
N ALA A 638 -3.57 2.80 -19.46
CA ALA A 638 -3.70 3.22 -20.86
C ALA A 638 -2.56 4.15 -21.30
N PHE A 639 -2.10 5.06 -20.43
CA PHE A 639 -0.93 5.89 -20.68
C PHE A 639 0.34 5.05 -20.87
N LEU A 640 0.57 4.06 -19.99
CA LEU A 640 1.74 3.19 -20.04
C LEU A 640 1.71 2.24 -21.25
N ASP A 641 0.57 1.61 -21.53
CA ASP A 641 0.38 0.74 -22.69
C ASP A 641 0.67 1.50 -24.00
N LYS A 642 0.22 2.76 -24.10
CA LYS A 642 0.51 3.63 -25.23
C LYS A 642 2.00 3.98 -25.31
N LYS A 643 2.61 4.33 -24.18
CA LYS A 643 4.02 4.75 -24.11
C LYS A 643 4.97 3.59 -24.43
N PHE A 644 4.64 2.36 -24.03
CA PHE A 644 5.45 1.16 -24.20
C PHE A 644 4.73 0.14 -25.10
N THR A 645 4.30 0.59 -26.28
CA THR A 645 3.56 -0.24 -27.22
C THR A 645 4.36 -1.49 -27.61
N GLY A 646 3.75 -2.67 -27.48
CA GLY A 646 4.39 -3.95 -27.82
C GLY A 646 5.16 -4.61 -26.67
N ALA A 647 5.34 -3.91 -25.55
CA ALA A 647 5.80 -4.50 -24.30
C ALA A 647 4.63 -4.80 -23.37
N GLU A 648 4.80 -5.77 -22.49
CA GLU A 648 3.90 -6.01 -21.38
C GLU A 648 4.27 -5.07 -20.23
N VAL A 649 3.28 -4.34 -19.71
CA VAL A 649 3.44 -3.44 -18.56
C VAL A 649 2.57 -3.92 -17.40
N ARG A 650 3.19 -4.16 -16.24
CA ARG A 650 2.49 -4.61 -15.03
C ARG A 650 2.97 -3.82 -13.80
N PRO A 651 2.12 -3.57 -12.79
CA PRO A 651 2.58 -3.07 -11.51
C PRO A 651 3.63 -4.02 -10.92
N LEU A 652 4.74 -3.51 -10.39
CA LEU A 652 5.79 -4.31 -9.72
C LEU A 652 5.57 -4.40 -8.20
N GLY A 653 4.85 -3.43 -7.65
CA GLY A 653 4.60 -3.29 -6.22
C GLY A 653 3.55 -2.22 -5.98
N GLU A 654 3.31 -1.91 -4.71
CA GLU A 654 2.32 -0.91 -4.33
C GLU A 654 2.87 0.51 -4.39
N SER A 655 1.97 1.50 -4.42
CA SER A 655 2.39 2.89 -4.43
C SER A 655 2.99 3.30 -3.08
N TYR A 656 3.98 4.19 -3.11
CA TYR A 656 4.69 4.63 -1.91
C TYR A 656 5.01 6.12 -1.95
N PHE A 657 5.34 6.65 -0.78
CA PHE A 657 5.84 8.02 -0.63
C PHE A 657 7.37 8.00 -0.58
N PRO A 658 8.06 8.74 -1.46
CA PRO A 658 9.52 8.76 -1.47
C PRO A 658 10.08 9.58 -0.29
N SER A 659 9.36 10.63 0.14
CA SER A 659 9.77 11.47 1.27
C SER A 659 8.57 12.12 1.97
N MET A 660 7.92 11.37 2.86
CA MET A 660 6.74 11.84 3.63
C MET A 660 7.01 13.03 4.56
N GLY A 661 8.27 13.41 4.74
CA GLY A 661 8.67 14.57 5.55
C GLY A 661 8.81 15.87 4.76
N VAL A 662 8.80 15.81 3.43
CA VAL A 662 9.06 16.97 2.56
C VAL A 662 7.97 17.14 1.50
N MET A 663 7.49 16.04 0.91
CA MET A 663 6.56 16.08 -0.22
C MET A 663 5.40 15.09 -0.03
N PRO A 664 4.19 15.41 -0.49
CA PRO A 664 3.05 14.49 -0.51
C PRO A 664 3.06 13.56 -1.75
N ASP A 665 4.18 13.53 -2.48
CA ASP A 665 4.32 12.84 -3.75
C ASP A 665 4.12 11.33 -3.62
N ARG A 666 3.50 10.73 -4.64
CA ARG A 666 3.24 9.30 -4.70
C ARG A 666 3.83 8.67 -5.95
N VAL A 667 4.60 7.61 -5.78
CA VAL A 667 5.27 6.90 -6.87
C VAL A 667 4.59 5.58 -7.15
N PHE A 668 4.34 5.28 -8.42
CA PHE A 668 3.73 4.05 -8.90
C PHE A 668 4.75 3.20 -9.66
N PRO A 669 5.16 2.03 -9.15
CA PRO A 669 6.20 1.21 -9.77
C PRO A 669 5.64 0.21 -10.79
N HIS A 670 6.23 0.16 -11.98
CA HIS A 670 5.80 -0.77 -13.03
C HIS A 670 6.99 -1.50 -13.66
N ILE A 671 6.85 -2.81 -13.85
CA ILE A 671 7.77 -3.61 -14.65
C ILE A 671 7.32 -3.59 -16.11
N VAL A 672 8.28 -3.47 -17.03
CA VAL A 672 8.06 -3.50 -18.47
C VAL A 672 8.95 -4.58 -19.08
N THR A 673 8.34 -5.53 -19.77
CA THR A 673 9.06 -6.64 -20.38
C THR A 673 8.56 -6.92 -21.79
N GLY A 674 9.47 -7.28 -22.69
CA GLY A 674 9.18 -7.48 -24.11
C GLY A 674 10.27 -8.28 -24.79
N ARG A 675 9.99 -8.79 -26.00
CA ARG A 675 10.97 -9.57 -26.78
C ARG A 675 12.09 -8.71 -27.34
N ASP A 676 11.78 -7.46 -27.69
CA ASP A 676 12.76 -6.46 -28.11
C ASP A 676 12.79 -5.32 -27.10
N MET A 677 13.73 -5.42 -26.17
CA MET A 677 14.02 -4.36 -25.20
C MET A 677 15.25 -3.55 -25.60
N SER A 678 15.91 -3.91 -26.70
CA SER A 678 17.08 -3.18 -27.21
C SER A 678 16.72 -1.79 -27.72
N GLU A 679 15.46 -1.59 -28.08
CA GLU A 679 14.89 -0.29 -28.49
C GLU A 679 14.40 0.57 -27.31
N PHE A 680 14.53 0.11 -26.05
CA PHE A 680 14.19 0.93 -24.88
C PHE A 680 15.23 2.05 -24.71
N SER A 681 15.03 3.13 -25.48
CA SER A 681 16.01 4.19 -25.68
C SER A 681 16.46 4.83 -24.36
N GLY A 682 17.75 5.12 -24.25
CA GLY A 682 18.36 5.77 -23.08
C GLY A 682 18.73 4.86 -21.91
N CYS A 683 18.40 3.55 -21.98
CA CYS A 683 18.78 2.59 -20.94
C CYS A 683 20.06 1.80 -21.29
N SER A 684 20.88 1.52 -20.28
CA SER A 684 21.90 0.47 -20.29
C SER A 684 21.32 -0.78 -19.63
N PHE A 685 21.42 -1.94 -20.28
CA PHE A 685 20.96 -3.21 -19.70
C PHE A 685 22.08 -3.92 -18.96
N ILE A 686 21.83 -4.25 -17.69
CA ILE A 686 22.82 -4.77 -16.76
C ILE A 686 22.27 -6.04 -16.11
N PRO A 687 23.10 -7.07 -15.86
CA PRO A 687 22.67 -8.21 -15.08
C PRO A 687 22.07 -7.78 -13.74
N LEU A 688 20.84 -8.21 -13.47
CA LEU A 688 20.13 -7.89 -12.22
C LEU A 688 20.92 -8.35 -11.00
N GLN A 689 21.62 -9.50 -11.12
CA GLN A 689 22.51 -10.01 -10.09
C GLN A 689 23.59 -9.00 -9.71
N ASP A 690 24.21 -8.34 -10.69
CA ASP A 690 25.29 -7.39 -10.43
C ASP A 690 24.78 -6.13 -9.71
N LEU A 691 23.60 -5.64 -10.11
CA LEU A 691 22.92 -4.55 -9.40
C LEU A 691 22.59 -4.94 -7.96
N PHE A 692 22.12 -6.17 -7.74
CA PHE A 692 21.74 -6.68 -6.42
C PHE A 692 22.92 -6.91 -5.49
N VAL A 693 24.03 -7.45 -6.00
CA VAL A 693 25.26 -7.69 -5.23
C VAL A 693 25.94 -6.38 -4.84
N ASN A 694 25.83 -5.34 -5.68
CA ASN A 694 26.44 -4.03 -5.46
C ASN A 694 25.44 -2.96 -4.96
N LEU A 695 24.36 -3.35 -4.29
CA LEU A 695 23.30 -2.42 -3.84
C LEU A 695 23.83 -1.22 -3.04
N GLU A 696 24.90 -1.37 -2.25
CA GLU A 696 25.52 -0.28 -1.50
C GLU A 696 26.25 0.77 -2.36
N LYS A 697 26.58 0.45 -3.62
CA LYS A 697 27.14 1.39 -4.60
C LYS A 697 26.06 2.16 -5.37
N LEU A 698 24.80 1.74 -5.26
CA LEU A 698 23.67 2.47 -5.82
C LEU A 698 23.24 3.56 -4.85
N HIS A 699 22.90 4.73 -5.38
CA HIS A 699 22.54 5.91 -4.58
C HIS A 699 21.16 6.49 -4.91
N ASP A 700 20.47 5.98 -5.93
CA ASP A 700 19.07 6.34 -6.19
C ASP A 700 18.13 5.40 -5.40
N ALA A 701 17.29 5.96 -4.53
CA ALA A 701 16.42 5.15 -3.67
C ALA A 701 15.38 4.34 -4.48
N HIS A 702 14.89 4.89 -5.60
CA HIS A 702 13.93 4.18 -6.45
C HIS A 702 14.59 2.95 -7.08
N LEU A 703 15.82 3.10 -7.60
CA LEU A 703 16.58 2.02 -8.20
C LEU A 703 16.88 0.90 -7.19
N ILE A 704 17.39 1.24 -6.00
CA ILE A 704 17.69 0.25 -4.94
C ILE A 704 16.42 -0.55 -4.61
N LEU A 705 15.29 0.16 -4.44
CA LEU A 705 14.02 -0.47 -4.09
C LEU A 705 13.53 -1.42 -5.19
N VAL A 706 13.50 -0.98 -6.46
CA VAL A 706 13.01 -1.83 -7.56
C VAL A 706 13.94 -2.99 -7.88
N VAL A 707 15.25 -2.87 -7.64
CA VAL A 707 16.19 -4.00 -7.72
C VAL A 707 15.80 -5.06 -6.68
N CYS A 708 15.58 -4.66 -5.43
CA CYS A 708 15.15 -5.57 -4.37
C CYS A 708 13.80 -6.22 -4.68
N TRP A 709 12.82 -5.43 -5.14
CA TRP A 709 11.51 -5.94 -5.55
C TRP A 709 11.57 -6.91 -6.71
N THR A 710 12.36 -6.60 -7.75
CA THR A 710 12.47 -7.49 -8.92
C THR A 710 13.12 -8.82 -8.52
N VAL A 711 14.17 -8.80 -7.71
CA VAL A 711 14.80 -10.04 -7.19
C VAL A 711 13.82 -10.83 -6.33
N HIS A 712 13.07 -10.17 -5.46
CA HIS A 712 12.09 -10.81 -4.58
C HIS A 712 10.90 -11.39 -5.38
N ALA A 713 10.32 -10.63 -6.30
CA ALA A 713 9.17 -11.03 -7.09
C ALA A 713 9.47 -12.17 -8.08
N LEU A 714 10.72 -12.30 -8.52
CA LEU A 714 11.20 -13.39 -9.38
C LEU A 714 11.77 -14.58 -8.60
N ASP A 715 11.73 -14.55 -7.26
CA ASP A 715 12.30 -15.58 -6.38
C ASP A 715 13.81 -15.85 -6.62
N LEU A 716 14.58 -14.82 -6.95
CA LEU A 716 16.02 -14.90 -7.28
C LEU A 716 16.93 -14.60 -6.07
N TRP A 717 16.35 -14.39 -4.88
CA TRP A 717 17.11 -13.93 -3.71
C TRP A 717 18.19 -14.93 -3.27
N GLU A 718 17.87 -16.23 -3.20
CA GLU A 718 18.85 -17.27 -2.84
C GLU A 718 19.93 -17.42 -3.90
N GLU A 719 19.57 -17.35 -5.18
CA GLU A 719 20.49 -17.46 -6.30
C GLU A 719 21.51 -16.32 -6.31
N TYR A 720 21.07 -15.10 -6.02
CA TYR A 720 21.92 -13.90 -6.06
C TYR A 720 22.62 -13.59 -4.73
N SER A 721 22.28 -14.29 -3.65
CA SER A 721 22.89 -14.13 -2.32
C SER A 721 23.58 -15.40 -1.75
N PRO A 722 24.38 -16.15 -2.53
CA PRO A 722 24.90 -17.46 -2.09
C PRO A 722 26.00 -17.36 -1.02
N SER A 723 26.76 -16.26 -0.97
CA SER A 723 27.92 -16.06 -0.09
C SER A 723 27.58 -15.67 1.36
N LEU A 724 26.29 -15.49 1.69
CA LEU A 724 25.80 -15.19 3.05
C LEU A 724 25.29 -16.45 3.79
N SER A 725 25.46 -17.63 3.20
CA SER A 725 24.95 -18.92 3.67
C SER A 725 25.85 -19.70 4.65
N HIS A 726 26.90 -19.07 5.20
CA HIS A 726 27.90 -19.77 6.02
C HIS A 726 27.69 -19.75 7.54
N ASP A 727 26.69 -19.02 8.07
CA ASP A 727 26.22 -19.22 9.44
C ASP A 727 24.75 -19.66 9.43
N ARG A 728 24.55 -20.97 9.16
CA ARG A 728 23.25 -21.60 9.37
C ARG A 728 22.90 -21.52 10.87
N LEU A 729 21.96 -20.66 11.24
CA LEU A 729 21.18 -20.85 12.46
C LEU A 729 20.52 -22.26 12.39
N PRO A 730 20.52 -23.04 13.49
CA PRO A 730 20.07 -24.42 13.45
C PRO A 730 18.61 -24.49 13.06
N ALA A 731 18.33 -25.20 11.96
CA ALA A 731 16.98 -25.53 11.53
C ALA A 731 16.22 -26.22 12.68
N CYS A 732 15.15 -25.59 13.15
CA CYS A 732 14.14 -26.28 13.94
C CYS A 732 13.51 -27.35 13.04
N LYS A 733 13.65 -28.61 13.45
CA LYS A 733 13.08 -29.76 12.76
C LYS A 733 11.56 -29.82 12.98
N ASN A 734 10.85 -29.91 11.85
CA ASN A 734 9.48 -30.38 11.61
C ASN A 734 8.31 -29.54 12.14
#